data_AF-A0A1A8XK91-F1
#
_entry.id   AF-A0A1A8XK91-F1
#
_cell.length_a   1.000
_cell.length_b   1.000
_cell.length_c   1.000
_cell.angle_alpha   90.00
_cell.angle_beta   90.00
_cell.angle_gamma   90.00
#
_symmetry.space_group_name_H-M   'P 1'
#
loop_
_entity.id
_entity.type
_entity.pdbx_description
1 polymer ?
#
loop_
_entity_poly.entity_id
_entity_poly.type
_entity_poly.pdbx_seq_one_letter_code
_entity_poly.pdbx_strand_id
1 'polypeptide(L)'
;MSLKPWREIAIPHEDVLRGTFQQAEFAADISRVHEGMATAEYQNPALFFERTFITEGMRLLLDSVVKRLTGRGGDPVIQLQTAFGGGKTHTMLAVYHLAKGDAPASQLQGIPPILDMAGITELPQARIVVIDGIRLSPSQPQPRGGVLVHTLWGELAWQIGGEAAYARVKDSDLSGTSPGKEVLSQLIADHAPSVILIDELVAYVRQFEEGKSFTGGTYDSNLSFVQALTEAMKAVSTAVLLASLPESDKEAGSQKGINALAALSHYFGRVQALWKLVAAEEAFEIVRRRLFTAINDRLAAEAVCRAYADLYTAHSGEFPAETQDSHYFTRLQQAYPLHPEVFDRLYEDWSSLDNFQRTRGVLKLMAKVIHRLWKDNNNDLLIQPASLPLYDADVRNESIYYLAQGWDPVVEKDIDGERAATTDLDTTRPIFGAIHACRRLARAIFLGSAPDAGNVGGAKHHRGLEQERLLLACAQPGQVLGHYKDALRAIVDKLQYLNSANSRYWFDTRPNLRREMEDRKRRFNDKEDVFPFVRDKLRFASGVFGGVHGFTNSGDVPDDWSLRLVLLAPDAPFSRSGQTATAALTRASEILKNRGDQPRQKQNRLIFMAADIDTVSRLKDQVRSVLAWQSIVADVKEGRLNLDMLQGKQASKSLEEARGGLDRMVRESYK
;
A
#
# COMPACT_ATOMS: atom_id res chain seq x y z
N MET A 1 -25.31 15.08 -21.48
CA MET A 1 -24.85 16.03 -20.46
C MET A 1 -23.38 15.82 -20.24
N SER A 2 -22.60 16.90 -20.04
CA SER A 2 -21.20 16.75 -19.63
C SER A 2 -21.15 16.22 -18.19
N LEU A 3 -20.34 15.20 -17.93
CA LEU A 3 -20.07 14.72 -16.57
C LEU A 3 -19.26 15.79 -15.82
N LYS A 4 -19.58 16.01 -14.54
CA LYS A 4 -18.85 16.97 -13.70
C LYS A 4 -17.66 16.30 -13.01
N PRO A 5 -16.52 16.98 -12.85
CA PRO A 5 -15.42 16.52 -12.01
C PRO A 5 -15.84 16.26 -10.56
N TRP A 6 -15.12 15.37 -9.87
CA TRP A 6 -15.44 15.06 -8.47
C TRP A 6 -15.46 16.30 -7.58
N ARG A 7 -14.58 17.26 -7.89
CA ARG A 7 -14.32 18.48 -7.13
C ARG A 7 -15.50 19.46 -7.12
N GLU A 8 -16.36 19.38 -8.14
CA GLU A 8 -17.60 20.17 -8.22
C GLU A 8 -18.77 19.54 -7.46
N ILE A 9 -18.66 18.25 -7.13
CA ILE A 9 -19.75 17.46 -6.55
C ILE A 9 -19.50 17.18 -5.05
N ALA A 10 -18.26 16.87 -4.68
CA ALA A 10 -17.84 16.47 -3.33
C ALA A 10 -16.77 17.44 -2.79
N ILE A 11 -17.13 18.17 -1.74
CA ILE A 11 -16.26 19.16 -1.10
C ILE A 11 -15.55 18.48 0.09
N PRO A 12 -14.21 18.53 0.17
CA PRO A 12 -13.47 18.06 1.35
C PRO A 12 -13.80 18.89 2.60
N HIS A 13 -13.61 18.32 3.80
CA HIS A 13 -13.72 19.11 5.04
C HIS A 13 -12.64 20.22 5.10
N GLU A 14 -12.89 21.24 5.92
CA GLU A 14 -12.07 22.46 5.98
C GLU A 14 -10.61 22.20 6.40
N ASP A 15 -10.38 21.24 7.29
CA ASP A 15 -9.07 20.77 7.74
C ASP A 15 -8.27 20.10 6.60
N VAL A 16 -8.94 19.30 5.77
CA VAL A 16 -8.36 18.69 4.55
C VAL A 16 -8.08 19.77 3.51
N LEU A 17 -9.00 20.72 3.30
CA LEU A 17 -8.82 21.84 2.35
C LEU A 17 -7.61 22.71 2.72
N ARG A 18 -7.43 23.02 4.01
CA ARG A 18 -6.32 23.86 4.49
C ARG A 18 -5.00 23.11 4.63
N GLY A 19 -5.02 21.77 4.55
CA GLY A 19 -3.84 20.95 4.81
C GLY A 19 -3.39 20.99 6.27
N THR A 20 -4.28 21.42 7.18
CA THR A 20 -4.02 21.49 8.63
C THR A 20 -4.39 20.19 9.35
N PHE A 21 -4.89 19.19 8.62
CA PHE A 21 -5.18 17.84 9.07
C PHE A 21 -4.08 17.29 9.98
N GLN A 22 -4.39 17.04 11.26
CA GLN A 22 -3.43 16.44 12.18
C GLN A 22 -3.74 14.98 12.45
N GLN A 23 -2.71 14.13 12.40
CA GLN A 23 -2.84 12.71 12.69
C GLN A 23 -3.40 12.46 14.12
N ALA A 24 -3.13 13.38 15.07
CA ALA A 24 -3.64 13.33 16.43
C ALA A 24 -5.16 13.53 16.51
N GLU A 25 -5.77 14.26 15.57
CA GLU A 25 -7.22 14.50 15.53
C GLU A 25 -8.04 13.24 15.21
N PHE A 26 -7.41 12.15 14.76
CA PHE A 26 -8.09 10.85 14.59
C PHE A 26 -7.97 9.92 15.78
N ALA A 27 -7.11 10.24 16.74
CA ALA A 27 -7.01 9.50 17.98
C ALA A 27 -8.13 9.98 18.91
N ALA A 28 -9.25 9.24 18.89
CA ALA A 28 -10.28 9.40 19.90
C ALA A 28 -9.66 9.16 21.28
N ASP A 29 -9.92 10.07 22.21
CA ASP A 29 -9.51 9.98 23.60
C ASP A 29 -10.77 10.13 24.46
N ILE A 30 -11.20 9.01 25.04
CA ILE A 30 -12.43 8.97 25.84
C ILE A 30 -12.31 9.75 27.14
N SER A 31 -11.09 9.82 27.72
CA SER A 31 -10.82 10.61 28.92
C SER A 31 -11.06 12.09 28.64
N ARG A 32 -10.53 12.62 27.53
CA ARG A 32 -10.73 14.03 27.17
C ARG A 32 -12.18 14.39 26.90
N VAL A 33 -12.95 13.49 26.27
CA VAL A 33 -14.40 13.71 26.06
C VAL A 33 -15.15 13.72 27.39
N HIS A 34 -14.81 12.79 28.29
CA HIS A 34 -15.41 12.71 29.61
C HIS A 34 -15.14 13.97 30.46
N GLU A 35 -13.97 14.60 30.29
CA GLU A 35 -13.57 15.82 30.98
C GLU A 35 -14.02 17.13 30.34
N GLY A 36 -14.61 17.09 29.14
CA GLY A 36 -15.00 18.31 28.42
C GLY A 36 -13.82 19.02 27.73
N MET A 37 -12.70 18.34 27.51
CA MET A 37 -11.47 18.90 26.93
C MET A 37 -11.19 18.42 25.49
N ALA A 38 -12.10 17.67 24.89
CA ALA A 38 -11.99 17.23 23.51
C ALA A 38 -12.38 18.32 22.51
N THR A 39 -11.97 18.17 21.25
CA THR A 39 -12.43 19.06 20.17
C THR A 39 -13.94 18.91 19.96
N ALA A 40 -14.58 19.94 19.38
CA ALA A 40 -16.03 19.96 19.18
C ALA A 40 -16.55 18.72 18.42
N GLU A 41 -15.75 18.18 17.51
CA GLU A 41 -16.07 17.02 16.67
C GLU A 41 -16.24 15.71 17.46
N TYR A 42 -15.55 15.58 18.61
CA TYR A 42 -15.69 14.45 19.52
C TYR A 42 -16.53 14.79 20.75
N GLN A 43 -16.57 16.06 21.16
CA GLN A 43 -17.29 16.50 22.36
C GLN A 43 -18.79 16.65 22.11
N ASN A 44 -19.20 17.13 20.94
CA ASN A 44 -20.60 17.36 20.59
C ASN A 44 -21.21 16.09 19.98
N PRO A 45 -22.28 15.52 20.57
CA PRO A 45 -22.90 14.30 20.06
C PRO A 45 -23.36 14.39 18.59
N ALA A 46 -23.98 15.50 18.19
CA ALA A 46 -24.51 15.65 16.83
C ALA A 46 -23.37 15.70 15.80
N LEU A 47 -22.33 16.49 16.05
CA LEU A 47 -21.15 16.55 15.17
C LEU A 47 -20.40 15.21 15.11
N PHE A 48 -20.32 14.51 16.25
CA PHE A 48 -19.71 13.19 16.31
C PHE A 48 -20.45 12.18 15.41
N PHE A 49 -21.78 12.11 15.51
CA PHE A 49 -22.58 11.17 14.70
C PHE A 49 -22.70 11.59 13.23
N GLU A 50 -22.65 12.88 12.92
CA GLU A 50 -22.56 13.38 11.54
C GLU A 50 -21.33 12.81 10.81
N ARG A 51 -20.17 12.82 11.49
CA ARG A 51 -18.89 12.34 10.95
C ARG A 51 -18.65 10.84 11.16
N THR A 52 -19.51 10.17 11.92
CA THR A 52 -19.41 8.73 12.18
C THR A 52 -20.25 7.95 11.19
N PHE A 53 -19.64 6.98 10.52
CA PHE A 53 -20.39 5.94 9.81
C PHE A 53 -20.72 4.82 10.79
N ILE A 54 -22.00 4.59 11.05
CA ILE A 54 -22.46 3.45 11.87
C ILE A 54 -22.40 2.21 10.99
N THR A 55 -21.33 1.42 11.17
CA THR A 55 -21.17 0.10 10.54
C THR A 55 -22.23 -0.86 11.06
N GLU A 56 -22.47 -1.95 10.36
CA GLU A 56 -23.36 -3.03 10.79
C GLU A 56 -22.94 -3.58 12.16
N GLY A 57 -21.63 -3.79 12.37
CA GLY A 57 -21.09 -4.20 13.67
C GLY A 57 -21.38 -3.19 14.78
N MET A 58 -21.20 -1.89 14.53
CA MET A 58 -21.55 -0.84 15.48
C MET A 58 -23.06 -0.75 15.71
N ARG A 59 -23.88 -0.91 14.66
CA ARG A 59 -25.33 -0.86 14.72
C ARG A 59 -25.88 -1.93 15.66
N LEU A 60 -25.42 -3.16 15.49
CA LEU A 60 -25.83 -4.28 16.34
C LEU A 60 -25.34 -4.14 17.78
N LEU A 61 -24.13 -3.60 17.97
CA LEU A 61 -23.62 -3.28 19.31
C LEU A 61 -24.47 -2.21 20.00
N LEU A 62 -24.78 -1.11 19.29
CA LEU A 62 -25.63 -0.04 19.81
C LEU A 62 -27.03 -0.56 20.12
N ASP A 63 -27.61 -1.42 19.27
CA ASP A 63 -28.89 -2.11 19.55
C ASP A 63 -28.83 -2.95 20.85
N SER A 64 -27.75 -3.71 21.06
CA SER A 64 -27.56 -4.49 22.30
C SER A 64 -27.46 -3.58 23.54
N VAL A 65 -26.71 -2.48 23.45
CA VAL A 65 -26.59 -1.47 24.52
C VAL A 65 -27.95 -0.81 24.82
N VAL A 66 -28.67 -0.40 23.78
CA VAL A 66 -30.00 0.24 23.89
C VAL A 66 -31.00 -0.70 24.58
N LYS A 67 -31.03 -1.97 24.19
CA LYS A 67 -31.86 -2.99 24.84
C LYS A 67 -31.46 -3.20 26.31
N ARG A 68 -30.16 -3.19 26.60
CA ARG A 68 -29.64 -3.35 27.96
C ARG A 68 -30.09 -2.20 28.85
N LEU A 69 -29.84 -0.96 28.44
CA LEU A 69 -30.19 0.22 29.23
C LEU A 69 -31.70 0.37 29.49
N THR A 70 -32.54 -0.20 28.60
CA THR A 70 -34.00 -0.21 28.75
C THR A 70 -34.55 -1.47 29.44
N GLY A 71 -33.69 -2.40 29.87
CA GLY A 71 -34.09 -3.63 30.56
C GLY A 71 -34.78 -4.66 29.65
N ARG A 72 -34.61 -4.53 28.32
CA ARG A 72 -35.23 -5.40 27.30
C ARG A 72 -34.30 -6.51 26.79
N GLY A 73 -33.32 -6.92 27.60
CA GLY A 73 -32.29 -7.89 27.22
C GLY A 73 -30.98 -7.19 26.81
N GLY A 74 -30.16 -7.81 25.97
CA GLY A 74 -28.84 -7.29 25.59
C GLY A 74 -27.71 -7.76 26.50
N ASP A 75 -26.48 -7.61 25.99
CA ASP A 75 -25.29 -8.17 26.61
C ASP A 75 -24.80 -7.32 27.79
N PRO A 76 -24.53 -7.92 28.96
CA PRO A 76 -24.02 -7.18 30.13
C PRO A 76 -22.57 -6.73 29.97
N VAL A 77 -21.77 -7.50 29.22
CA VAL A 77 -20.34 -7.28 29.06
C VAL A 77 -19.99 -7.48 27.59
N ILE A 78 -19.37 -6.46 27.02
CA ILE A 78 -18.97 -6.38 25.63
C ILE A 78 -17.46 -6.10 25.60
N GLN A 79 -16.67 -7.04 25.10
CA GLN A 79 -15.28 -6.74 24.77
C GLN A 79 -15.21 -6.31 23.30
N LEU A 80 -14.56 -5.17 23.08
CA LEU A 80 -14.31 -4.62 21.77
C LEU A 80 -13.02 -5.21 21.21
N GLN A 81 -13.14 -5.97 20.13
CA GLN A 81 -12.03 -6.37 19.28
C GLN A 81 -12.23 -5.77 17.89
N THR A 82 -11.25 -5.03 17.41
CA THR A 82 -11.26 -4.52 16.03
C THR A 82 -10.62 -5.54 15.13
N ALA A 83 -11.18 -5.82 13.95
CA ALA A 83 -10.54 -6.68 12.94
C ALA A 83 -9.57 -5.90 12.02
N PHE A 84 -9.63 -4.56 12.05
CA PHE A 84 -9.00 -3.69 11.05
C PHE A 84 -8.10 -2.60 11.64
N GLY A 85 -7.71 -2.70 12.92
CA GLY A 85 -6.84 -1.72 13.59
C GLY A 85 -7.49 -0.33 13.71
N GLY A 86 -7.94 0.00 14.93
CA GLY A 86 -8.58 1.28 15.26
C GLY A 86 -10.11 1.19 15.32
N GLY A 87 -10.73 2.10 16.09
CA GLY A 87 -12.19 2.21 16.25
C GLY A 87 -12.77 1.73 17.58
N LYS A 88 -11.96 1.13 18.49
CA LYS A 88 -12.40 0.73 19.85
C LYS A 88 -12.89 1.94 20.65
N THR A 89 -12.00 2.91 20.88
CA THR A 89 -12.33 4.16 21.58
C THR A 89 -13.43 4.95 20.86
N HIS A 90 -13.44 4.96 19.52
CA HIS A 90 -14.49 5.61 18.73
C HIS A 90 -15.87 4.95 18.96
N THR A 91 -15.94 3.63 19.04
CA THR A 91 -17.17 2.89 19.35
C THR A 91 -17.62 3.15 20.79
N MET A 92 -16.67 3.20 21.74
CA MET A 92 -16.96 3.57 23.12
C MET A 92 -17.51 5.00 23.21
N LEU A 93 -17.03 5.93 22.40
CA LEU A 93 -17.58 7.29 22.30
C LEU A 93 -19.00 7.32 21.72
N ALA A 94 -19.31 6.47 20.75
CA ALA A 94 -20.68 6.35 20.25
C ALA A 94 -21.64 5.89 21.37
N VAL A 95 -21.22 4.92 22.17
CA VAL A 95 -21.98 4.46 23.34
C VAL A 95 -22.05 5.54 24.43
N TYR A 96 -20.94 6.24 24.69
CA TYR A 96 -20.88 7.37 25.63
C TYR A 96 -21.93 8.42 25.29
N HIS A 97 -21.93 8.92 24.05
CA HIS A 97 -22.85 9.98 23.61
C HIS A 97 -24.30 9.54 23.62
N LEU A 98 -24.55 8.29 23.21
CA LEU A 98 -25.89 7.71 23.23
C LEU A 98 -26.43 7.59 24.66
N ALA A 99 -25.64 7.05 25.58
CA ALA A 99 -26.05 6.78 26.95
C ALA A 99 -26.13 8.04 27.83
N LYS A 100 -25.32 9.06 27.52
CA LYS A 100 -25.33 10.32 28.26
C LYS A 100 -26.60 11.12 28.01
N GLY A 101 -27.12 11.06 26.78
CA GLY A 101 -28.37 11.71 26.41
C GLY A 101 -28.30 13.23 26.45
N ASP A 102 -27.13 13.82 26.16
CA ASP A 102 -26.92 15.29 26.09
C ASP A 102 -27.60 15.92 24.87
N ALA A 103 -27.99 15.11 23.88
CA ALA A 103 -28.71 15.53 22.68
C ALA A 103 -29.85 14.55 22.37
N PRO A 104 -30.98 15.03 21.78
CA PRO A 104 -32.09 14.16 21.42
C PRO A 104 -31.67 13.19 20.31
N ALA A 105 -32.15 11.94 20.38
CA ALA A 105 -31.78 10.89 19.43
C ALA A 105 -32.08 11.25 17.96
N SER A 106 -33.08 12.11 17.72
CA SER A 106 -33.41 12.63 16.37
C SER A 106 -32.31 13.46 15.73
N GLN A 107 -31.39 14.03 16.52
CA GLN A 107 -30.22 14.76 16.04
C GLN A 107 -28.98 13.87 15.88
N LEU A 108 -29.02 12.63 16.35
CA LEU A 108 -27.90 11.69 16.27
C LEU A 108 -28.04 10.86 14.99
N GLN A 109 -27.37 11.28 13.92
CA GLN A 109 -27.50 10.64 12.61
C GLN A 109 -27.26 9.12 12.69
N GLY A 110 -28.24 8.34 12.21
CA GLY A 110 -28.19 6.88 12.18
C GLY A 110 -28.67 6.17 13.45
N ILE A 111 -28.91 6.90 14.55
CA ILE A 111 -29.49 6.35 15.79
C ILE A 111 -31.01 6.09 15.71
N PRO A 112 -31.85 6.96 15.12
CA PRO A 112 -33.30 6.74 15.10
C PRO A 112 -33.72 5.36 14.54
N PRO A 113 -33.16 4.87 13.41
CA PRO A 113 -33.49 3.53 12.92
C PRO A 113 -33.16 2.39 13.91
N ILE A 114 -32.14 2.57 14.76
CA ILE A 114 -31.76 1.59 15.79
C ILE A 114 -32.81 1.58 16.90
N LEU A 115 -33.23 2.75 17.35
CA LEU A 115 -34.27 2.89 18.38
C LEU A 115 -35.62 2.35 17.91
N ASP A 116 -36.01 2.67 16.66
CA ASP A 116 -37.23 2.18 16.04
C ASP A 116 -37.24 0.64 15.95
N MET A 117 -36.13 0.04 15.51
CA MET A 117 -35.97 -1.41 15.43
C MET A 117 -36.05 -2.08 16.82
N ALA A 118 -35.53 -1.43 17.85
CA ALA A 118 -35.61 -1.91 19.23
C ALA A 118 -36.97 -1.59 19.89
N GLY A 119 -37.86 -0.86 19.21
CA GLY A 119 -39.17 -0.43 19.71
C GLY A 119 -39.07 0.54 20.89
N ILE A 120 -38.02 1.37 20.93
CA ILE A 120 -37.71 2.28 22.05
C ILE A 120 -37.94 3.72 21.58
N THR A 121 -38.85 4.42 22.24
CA THR A 121 -39.18 5.82 21.95
C THR A 121 -38.25 6.81 22.63
N GLU A 122 -37.83 6.50 23.86
CA GLU A 122 -36.91 7.34 24.64
C GLU A 122 -35.86 6.46 25.31
N LEU A 123 -34.59 6.85 25.16
CA LEU A 123 -33.48 6.19 25.82
C LEU A 123 -33.31 6.79 27.22
N PRO A 124 -33.25 5.99 28.29
CA PRO A 124 -32.95 6.52 29.61
C PRO A 124 -31.51 7.05 29.65
N GLN A 125 -31.33 8.19 30.31
CA GLN A 125 -29.98 8.67 30.65
C GLN A 125 -29.33 7.69 31.63
N ALA A 126 -28.07 7.32 31.36
CA ALA A 126 -27.31 6.40 32.18
C ALA A 126 -26.17 7.12 32.91
N ARG A 127 -25.81 6.60 34.08
CA ARG A 127 -24.56 6.98 34.75
C ARG A 127 -23.38 6.41 33.97
N ILE A 128 -22.42 7.26 33.62
CA ILE A 128 -21.27 6.84 32.82
C ILE A 128 -20.01 6.86 33.67
N VAL A 129 -19.30 5.74 33.66
CA VAL A 129 -17.95 5.61 34.21
C VAL A 129 -16.97 5.40 33.06
N VAL A 130 -15.89 6.17 33.04
CA VAL A 130 -14.79 6.05 32.07
C VAL A 130 -13.49 5.75 32.81
N ILE A 131 -12.91 4.59 32.54
CA ILE A 131 -11.61 4.16 33.05
C ILE A 131 -10.66 4.05 31.86
N ASP A 132 -9.54 4.76 31.92
CA ASP A 132 -8.49 4.72 30.91
C ASP A 132 -7.22 4.17 31.53
N GLY A 133 -6.81 3.00 31.06
CA GLY A 133 -5.67 2.27 31.59
C GLY A 133 -4.31 2.89 31.28
N ILE A 134 -4.22 3.83 30.33
CA ILE A 134 -3.03 4.64 30.07
C ILE A 134 -2.95 5.81 31.05
N ARG A 135 -4.12 6.40 31.38
CA ARG A 135 -4.21 7.55 32.27
C ARG A 135 -3.97 7.19 33.73
N LEU A 136 -4.49 6.05 34.19
CA LEU A 136 -4.36 5.63 35.59
C LEU A 136 -3.00 4.98 35.85
N SER A 137 -2.40 5.34 36.99
CA SER A 137 -1.13 4.77 37.45
C SER A 137 -1.38 3.83 38.65
N PRO A 138 -0.84 2.59 38.64
CA PRO A 138 -0.91 1.70 39.79
C PRO A 138 -0.27 2.26 41.07
N SER A 139 0.67 3.19 40.94
CA SER A 139 1.49 3.68 42.06
C SER A 139 1.05 5.04 42.60
N GLN A 140 0.18 5.76 41.88
CA GLN A 140 -0.14 7.15 42.19
C GLN A 140 -1.66 7.32 42.38
N PRO A 141 -2.10 7.47 43.63
CA PRO A 141 -3.47 7.82 43.93
C PRO A 141 -3.90 9.13 43.26
N GLN A 142 -5.17 9.20 42.86
CA GLN A 142 -5.76 10.35 42.19
C GLN A 142 -6.64 11.15 43.16
N PRO A 143 -6.44 12.48 43.29
CA PRO A 143 -7.32 13.31 44.09
C PRO A 143 -8.67 13.49 43.39
N ARG A 144 -9.75 13.23 44.13
CA ARG A 144 -11.13 13.22 43.63
C ARG A 144 -12.06 13.89 44.64
N GLY A 145 -12.28 15.20 44.49
CA GLY A 145 -13.01 15.97 45.49
C GLY A 145 -12.28 15.94 46.84
N GLY A 146 -12.97 15.52 47.91
CA GLY A 146 -12.38 15.37 49.25
C GLY A 146 -11.69 14.03 49.52
N VAL A 147 -11.67 13.11 48.55
CA VAL A 147 -11.09 11.77 48.72
C VAL A 147 -9.87 11.56 47.83
N LEU A 148 -8.97 10.69 48.27
CA LEU A 148 -7.84 10.21 47.49
C LEU A 148 -8.15 8.78 47.06
N VAL A 149 -8.25 8.55 45.76
CA VAL A 149 -8.65 7.27 45.16
C VAL A 149 -7.43 6.50 44.69
N HIS A 150 -7.28 5.25 45.11
CA HIS A 150 -6.08 4.47 44.88
C HIS A 150 -6.21 3.48 43.72
N THR A 151 -7.41 2.94 43.48
CA THR A 151 -7.64 1.72 42.69
C THR A 151 -8.69 1.92 41.59
N LEU A 152 -8.78 0.97 40.65
CA LEU A 152 -9.81 0.99 39.60
C LEU A 152 -11.24 0.94 40.16
N TRP A 153 -11.48 0.17 41.22
CA TRP A 153 -12.81 0.06 41.83
C TRP A 153 -13.16 1.30 42.66
N GLY A 154 -12.17 1.94 43.29
CA GLY A 154 -12.35 3.24 43.92
C GLY A 154 -12.74 4.31 42.90
N GLU A 155 -12.05 4.34 41.75
CA GLU A 155 -12.34 5.28 40.67
C GLU A 155 -13.72 5.04 40.06
N LEU A 156 -14.10 3.77 39.85
CA LEU A 156 -15.45 3.40 39.42
C LEU A 156 -16.51 3.90 40.40
N ALA A 157 -16.35 3.61 41.69
CA ALA A 157 -17.32 4.00 42.71
C ALA A 157 -17.44 5.53 42.84
N TRP A 158 -16.32 6.25 42.77
CA TRP A 158 -16.35 7.71 42.82
C TRP A 158 -17.04 8.31 41.57
N GLN A 159 -16.76 7.80 40.37
CA GLN A 159 -17.40 8.32 39.16
C GLN A 159 -18.91 8.01 39.10
N ILE A 160 -19.34 6.83 39.57
CA ILE A 160 -20.75 6.43 39.45
C ILE A 160 -21.68 7.17 40.44
N GLY A 161 -21.19 7.52 41.63
CA GLY A 161 -22.02 8.08 42.71
C GLY A 161 -21.29 8.99 43.71
N GLY A 162 -20.09 9.48 43.38
CA GLY A 162 -19.31 10.39 44.21
C GLY A 162 -18.81 9.77 45.52
N GLU A 163 -18.63 10.61 46.54
CA GLU A 163 -18.07 10.21 47.84
C GLU A 163 -18.95 9.17 48.57
N ALA A 164 -20.28 9.23 48.42
CA ALA A 164 -21.20 8.29 49.04
C ALA A 164 -21.04 6.86 48.48
N ALA A 165 -20.87 6.75 47.16
CA ALA A 165 -20.59 5.49 46.50
C ALA A 165 -19.17 4.98 46.83
N TYR A 166 -18.17 5.88 46.82
CA TYR A 166 -16.80 5.55 47.22
C TYR A 166 -16.71 4.99 48.64
N ALA A 167 -17.50 5.51 49.59
CA ALA A 167 -17.52 5.02 50.97
C ALA A 167 -17.80 3.51 51.09
N ARG A 168 -18.57 2.92 50.16
CA ARG A 168 -18.87 1.48 50.14
C ARG A 168 -17.65 0.61 49.80
N VAL A 169 -16.68 1.16 49.07
CA VAL A 169 -15.47 0.45 48.62
C VAL A 169 -14.19 1.01 49.24
N LYS A 170 -14.30 1.97 50.18
CA LYS A 170 -13.16 2.68 50.77
C LYS A 170 -12.15 1.74 51.41
N ASP A 171 -12.60 0.74 52.15
CA ASP A 171 -11.70 -0.23 52.80
C ASP A 171 -10.97 -1.09 51.76
N SER A 172 -11.66 -1.47 50.68
CA SER A 172 -11.07 -2.17 49.53
C SER A 172 -10.07 -1.29 48.77
N ASP A 173 -10.38 -0.01 48.57
CA ASP A 173 -9.49 0.96 47.90
C ASP A 173 -8.20 1.18 48.69
N LEU A 174 -8.30 1.40 50.01
CA LEU A 174 -7.15 1.61 50.88
C LEU A 174 -6.28 0.36 51.05
N SER A 175 -6.89 -0.82 51.08
CA SER A 175 -6.17 -2.10 51.20
C SER A 175 -5.61 -2.62 49.88
N GLY A 176 -6.00 -2.04 48.73
CA GLY A 176 -5.60 -2.54 47.41
C GLY A 176 -6.16 -3.94 47.08
N THR A 177 -7.22 -4.36 47.78
CA THR A 177 -7.87 -5.68 47.60
C THR A 177 -9.24 -5.52 46.95
N SER A 178 -9.54 -6.33 45.94
CA SER A 178 -10.81 -6.24 45.20
C SER A 178 -12.03 -6.34 46.13
N PRO A 179 -13.05 -5.49 45.95
CA PRO A 179 -14.35 -5.70 46.58
C PRO A 179 -15.01 -6.99 46.06
N GLY A 180 -15.90 -7.56 46.87
CA GLY A 180 -16.71 -8.71 46.49
C GLY A 180 -17.78 -8.35 45.45
N LYS A 181 -18.26 -9.36 44.72
CA LYS A 181 -19.29 -9.23 43.70
C LYS A 181 -20.57 -8.58 44.21
N GLU A 182 -21.01 -8.93 45.42
CA GLU A 182 -22.26 -8.43 46.01
C GLU A 182 -22.19 -6.92 46.26
N VAL A 183 -21.03 -6.44 46.73
CA VAL A 183 -20.76 -5.01 46.93
C VAL A 183 -20.81 -4.27 45.60
N LEU A 184 -20.15 -4.80 44.57
CA LEU A 184 -20.17 -4.21 43.22
C LEU A 184 -21.58 -4.24 42.60
N SER A 185 -22.31 -5.35 42.77
CA SER A 185 -23.67 -5.51 42.23
C SER A 185 -24.62 -4.49 42.85
N GLN A 186 -24.58 -4.32 44.18
CA GLN A 186 -25.40 -3.34 44.86
C GLN A 186 -25.00 -1.91 44.48
N LEU A 187 -23.70 -1.61 44.43
CA LEU A 187 -23.18 -0.31 44.03
C LEU A 187 -23.69 0.09 42.63
N ILE A 188 -23.64 -0.84 41.67
CA ILE A 188 -24.10 -0.61 40.30
C ILE A 188 -25.63 -0.52 40.24
N ALA A 189 -26.35 -1.38 40.97
CA ALA A 189 -27.81 -1.38 41.01
C ALA A 189 -28.38 -0.07 41.58
N ASP A 190 -27.77 0.48 42.62
CA ASP A 190 -28.17 1.75 43.25
C ASP A 190 -28.06 2.95 42.29
N HIS A 191 -27.26 2.82 41.23
CA HIS A 191 -26.97 3.89 40.26
C HIS A 191 -27.36 3.52 38.82
N ALA A 192 -28.17 2.47 38.63
CA ALA A 192 -28.62 2.03 37.33
C ALA A 192 -29.74 2.93 36.76
N PRO A 193 -29.88 3.10 35.43
CA PRO A 193 -29.05 2.51 34.37
C PRO A 193 -27.62 3.07 34.34
N SER A 194 -26.65 2.23 33.98
CA SER A 194 -25.24 2.63 33.96
C SER A 194 -24.44 2.01 32.83
N VAL A 195 -23.43 2.75 32.38
CA VAL A 195 -22.47 2.35 31.35
C VAL A 195 -21.08 2.49 31.94
N ILE A 196 -20.31 1.41 31.94
CA ILE A 196 -18.91 1.41 32.34
C ILE A 196 -18.05 1.19 31.10
N LEU A 197 -17.16 2.13 30.81
CA LEU A 197 -16.30 2.16 29.64
C LEU A 197 -14.85 2.04 30.11
N ILE A 198 -14.18 0.93 29.80
CA ILE A 198 -12.79 0.68 30.17
C ILE A 198 -11.93 0.63 28.92
N ASP A 199 -11.13 1.65 28.69
CA ASP A 199 -10.19 1.72 27.56
C ASP A 199 -8.79 1.29 28.00
N GLU A 200 -8.08 0.56 27.14
CA GLU A 200 -6.69 0.15 27.31
C GLU A 200 -6.40 -0.58 28.64
N LEU A 201 -7.30 -1.48 29.06
CA LEU A 201 -7.18 -2.19 30.35
C LEU A 201 -5.88 -3.00 30.48
N VAL A 202 -5.39 -3.60 29.38
CA VAL A 202 -4.10 -4.31 29.37
C VAL A 202 -2.95 -3.37 29.70
N ALA A 203 -3.01 -2.11 29.27
CA ALA A 203 -1.97 -1.12 29.55
C ALA A 203 -1.84 -0.83 31.05
N TYR A 204 -2.94 -0.85 31.79
CA TYR A 204 -2.94 -0.74 33.25
C TYR A 204 -2.40 -2.01 33.91
N VAL A 205 -2.98 -3.17 33.57
CA VAL A 205 -2.68 -4.45 34.25
C VAL A 205 -1.24 -4.92 34.01
N ARG A 206 -0.65 -4.64 32.83
CA ARG A 206 0.74 -5.06 32.52
C ARG A 206 1.81 -4.35 33.36
N GLN A 207 1.46 -3.27 34.05
CA GLN A 207 2.38 -2.50 34.90
C GLN A 207 2.65 -3.18 36.25
N PHE A 208 1.78 -4.10 36.70
CA PHE A 208 1.98 -4.82 37.97
C PHE A 208 3.10 -5.85 37.85
N GLU A 209 4.04 -5.80 38.79
CA GLU A 209 5.16 -6.74 38.87
C GLU A 209 4.88 -7.83 39.91
N GLU A 210 5.30 -9.05 39.61
CA GLU A 210 5.16 -10.18 40.53
C GLU A 210 5.96 -9.92 41.82
N GLY A 211 5.34 -10.19 42.97
CA GLY A 211 5.94 -9.97 44.28
C GLY A 211 5.99 -8.50 44.75
N LYS A 212 5.50 -7.53 43.96
CA LYS A 212 5.35 -6.14 44.39
C LYS A 212 3.87 -5.79 44.64
N SER A 213 3.64 -4.99 45.67
CA SER A 213 2.34 -4.38 45.93
C SER A 213 2.42 -2.89 45.64
N PHE A 214 1.40 -2.36 44.96
CA PHE A 214 1.26 -0.95 44.68
C PHE A 214 0.01 -0.39 45.39
N THR A 215 -0.16 0.92 45.41
CA THR A 215 -1.35 1.55 45.99
C THR A 215 -2.63 1.12 45.26
N GLY A 216 -2.55 0.91 43.95
CA GLY A 216 -3.61 0.33 43.12
C GLY A 216 -3.80 -1.19 43.26
N GLY A 217 -3.17 -1.82 44.26
CA GLY A 217 -3.27 -3.24 44.56
C GLY A 217 -2.20 -4.10 43.89
N THR A 218 -2.57 -5.35 43.58
CA THR A 218 -1.70 -6.35 42.93
C THR A 218 -2.28 -6.80 41.59
N TYR A 219 -1.48 -7.53 40.81
CA TYR A 219 -1.94 -8.17 39.57
C TYR A 219 -3.19 -9.03 39.79
N ASP A 220 -3.15 -9.93 40.78
CA ASP A 220 -4.26 -10.83 41.09
C ASP A 220 -5.49 -10.11 41.66
N SER A 221 -5.28 -9.04 42.43
CA SER A 221 -6.39 -8.22 42.93
C SER A 221 -7.13 -7.53 41.79
N ASN A 222 -6.41 -7.03 40.79
CA ASN A 222 -7.02 -6.42 39.60
C ASN A 222 -7.75 -7.46 38.72
N LEU A 223 -7.19 -8.66 38.55
CA LEU A 223 -7.90 -9.75 37.87
C LEU A 223 -9.16 -10.18 38.61
N SER A 224 -9.08 -10.29 39.94
CA SER A 224 -10.23 -10.58 40.80
C SER A 224 -11.32 -9.52 40.69
N PHE A 225 -10.93 -8.24 40.61
CA PHE A 225 -11.84 -7.13 40.37
C PHE A 225 -12.53 -7.24 39.01
N VAL A 226 -11.80 -7.51 37.93
CA VAL A 226 -12.40 -7.69 36.60
C VAL A 226 -13.39 -8.86 36.59
N GLN A 227 -13.06 -9.97 37.25
CA GLN A 227 -13.99 -11.09 37.41
C GLN A 227 -15.25 -10.66 38.19
N ALA A 228 -15.08 -10.06 39.38
CA ALA A 228 -16.20 -9.64 40.22
C ALA A 228 -17.08 -8.60 39.50
N LEU A 229 -16.47 -7.67 38.76
CA LEU A 229 -17.15 -6.65 37.97
C LEU A 229 -17.98 -7.29 36.86
N THR A 230 -17.39 -8.15 36.03
CA THR A 230 -18.13 -8.82 34.93
C THR A 230 -19.30 -9.65 35.44
N GLU A 231 -19.17 -10.28 36.61
CA GLU A 231 -20.27 -10.98 37.26
C GLU A 231 -21.35 -10.04 37.84
N ALA A 232 -20.95 -8.88 38.40
CA ALA A 232 -21.88 -7.87 38.87
C ALA A 232 -22.70 -7.26 37.72
N MET A 233 -22.08 -7.04 36.56
CA MET A 233 -22.78 -6.56 35.35
C MET A 233 -23.88 -7.51 34.90
N LYS A 234 -23.71 -8.84 35.07
CA LYS A 234 -24.78 -9.81 34.78
C LYS A 234 -25.99 -9.61 35.70
N ALA A 235 -25.76 -9.33 36.97
CA ALA A 235 -26.80 -9.22 37.99
C ALA A 235 -27.68 -7.97 37.82
N VAL A 236 -27.14 -6.88 37.28
CA VAL A 236 -27.87 -5.63 37.06
C VAL A 236 -28.36 -5.54 35.61
N SER A 237 -29.66 -5.74 35.39
CA SER A 237 -30.27 -5.86 34.06
C SER A 237 -30.17 -4.62 33.17
N THR A 238 -29.95 -3.43 33.77
CA THR A 238 -29.84 -2.14 33.07
C THR A 238 -28.43 -1.54 33.10
N ALA A 239 -27.42 -2.36 33.39
CA ALA A 239 -26.02 -1.96 33.36
C ALA A 239 -25.26 -2.67 32.23
N VAL A 240 -24.33 -1.96 31.57
CA VAL A 240 -23.46 -2.51 30.51
C VAL A 240 -22.00 -2.09 30.71
N LEU A 241 -21.08 -3.02 30.44
CA LEU A 241 -19.63 -2.82 30.49
C LEU A 241 -19.05 -3.01 29.10
N LEU A 242 -18.34 -2.00 28.60
CA LEU A 242 -17.53 -2.09 27.40
C LEU A 242 -16.06 -2.01 27.79
N ALA A 243 -15.28 -3.02 27.39
CA ALA A 243 -13.84 -3.03 27.62
C ALA A 243 -13.08 -3.16 26.29
N SER A 244 -12.06 -2.33 26.11
CA SER A 244 -11.15 -2.43 24.97
C SER A 244 -9.94 -3.30 25.33
N LEU A 245 -9.67 -4.31 24.50
CA LEU A 245 -8.51 -5.18 24.64
C LEU A 245 -7.70 -5.19 23.32
N PRO A 246 -6.36 -5.28 23.40
CA PRO A 246 -5.50 -5.52 22.24
C PRO A 246 -5.95 -6.71 21.39
N GLU A 247 -5.78 -6.62 20.07
CA GLU A 247 -6.12 -7.72 19.14
C GLU A 247 -5.00 -8.75 19.07
N SER A 248 -3.74 -8.32 19.21
CA SER A 248 -2.57 -9.17 18.98
C SER A 248 -1.52 -9.03 20.07
N ASP A 249 -0.66 -10.05 20.17
CA ASP A 249 0.52 -10.06 21.04
C ASP A 249 1.45 -8.86 20.78
N LYS A 250 1.53 -8.41 19.51
CA LYS A 250 2.30 -7.22 19.12
C LYS A 250 1.75 -5.96 19.80
N GLU A 251 0.42 -5.77 19.81
CA GLU A 251 -0.22 -4.63 20.47
C GLU A 251 -0.09 -4.67 22.00
N ALA A 252 -0.07 -5.88 22.57
CA ALA A 252 0.13 -6.06 24.01
C ALA A 252 1.51 -5.56 24.48
N GLY A 253 2.49 -5.53 23.57
CA GLY A 253 3.78 -4.81 23.68
C GLY A 253 4.88 -5.51 24.47
N SER A 254 4.54 -6.32 25.48
CA SER A 254 5.53 -7.08 26.28
C SER A 254 5.01 -8.47 26.63
N GLN A 255 5.90 -9.38 27.06
CA GLN A 255 5.48 -10.71 27.54
C GLN A 255 4.46 -10.62 28.68
N LYS A 256 4.61 -9.64 29.57
CA LYS A 256 3.62 -9.36 30.62
C LYS A 256 2.29 -8.87 30.03
N GLY A 257 2.34 -8.03 29.00
CA GLY A 257 1.15 -7.62 28.25
C GLY A 257 0.42 -8.79 27.61
N ILE A 258 1.15 -9.74 26.99
CA ILE A 258 0.58 -10.96 26.40
C ILE A 258 -0.11 -11.81 27.49
N ASN A 259 0.55 -12.00 28.62
CA ASN A 259 -0.01 -12.75 29.75
C ASN A 259 -1.27 -12.06 30.32
N ALA A 260 -1.23 -10.73 30.47
CA ALA A 260 -2.37 -9.94 30.93
C ALA A 260 -3.54 -10.00 29.93
N LEU A 261 -3.26 -9.91 28.63
CA LEU A 261 -4.26 -10.07 27.58
C LEU A 261 -4.92 -11.45 27.64
N ALA A 262 -4.13 -12.52 27.78
CA ALA A 262 -4.65 -13.88 27.89
C ALA A 262 -5.53 -14.05 29.14
N ALA A 263 -5.09 -13.55 30.30
CA ALA A 263 -5.85 -13.62 31.54
C ALA A 263 -7.16 -12.83 31.45
N LEU A 264 -7.12 -11.57 30.99
CA LEU A 264 -8.29 -10.73 30.83
C LEU A 264 -9.27 -11.34 29.82
N SER A 265 -8.79 -11.77 28.65
CA SER A 265 -9.63 -12.42 27.62
C SER A 265 -10.36 -13.65 28.15
N HIS A 266 -9.73 -14.43 29.03
CA HIS A 266 -10.37 -15.58 29.67
C HIS A 266 -11.52 -15.17 30.62
N TYR A 267 -11.39 -14.08 31.38
CA TYR A 267 -12.47 -13.59 32.25
C TYR A 267 -13.63 -12.96 31.46
N PHE A 268 -13.32 -12.18 30.43
CA PHE A 268 -14.35 -11.64 29.52
C PHE A 268 -15.07 -12.75 28.76
N GLY A 269 -14.34 -13.76 28.25
CA GLY A 269 -14.88 -14.83 27.41
C GLY A 269 -15.94 -15.74 28.06
N ARG A 270 -16.10 -15.72 29.38
CA ARG A 270 -17.12 -16.50 30.11
C ARG A 270 -18.52 -15.85 30.11
N VAL A 271 -18.63 -14.61 29.65
CA VAL A 271 -19.82 -13.75 29.84
C VAL A 271 -20.33 -13.11 28.53
N GLN A 272 -19.63 -13.30 27.42
CA GLN A 272 -19.50 -12.27 26.39
C GLN A 272 -20.12 -12.62 25.03
N ALA A 273 -20.55 -11.57 24.33
CA ALA A 273 -20.67 -11.53 22.86
C ALA A 273 -19.41 -10.90 22.24
N LEU A 274 -18.77 -11.60 21.28
CA LEU A 274 -17.61 -11.11 20.53
C LEU A 274 -18.10 -10.26 19.35
N TRP A 275 -17.81 -8.97 19.36
CA TRP A 275 -18.21 -8.04 18.30
C TRP A 275 -17.03 -7.69 17.40
N LYS A 276 -17.06 -8.15 16.13
CA LYS A 276 -16.11 -7.72 15.09
C LYS A 276 -16.68 -6.51 14.37
N LEU A 277 -15.95 -5.39 14.42
CA LEU A 277 -16.56 -4.06 14.26
C LEU A 277 -16.69 -3.52 12.82
N VAL A 278 -16.08 -4.12 11.81
CA VAL A 278 -16.09 -3.58 10.43
C VAL A 278 -15.95 -4.72 9.42
N ALA A 279 -16.70 -4.72 8.32
CA ALA A 279 -16.37 -5.47 7.10
C ALA A 279 -15.55 -4.59 6.14
N ALA A 280 -14.63 -5.16 5.34
CA ALA A 280 -13.77 -4.39 4.43
C ALA A 280 -14.55 -3.41 3.51
N GLU A 281 -15.79 -3.77 3.18
CA GLU A 281 -16.72 -3.00 2.35
C GLU A 281 -17.22 -1.71 3.04
N GLU A 282 -17.24 -1.65 4.37
CA GLU A 282 -17.72 -0.49 5.13
C GLU A 282 -16.63 0.56 5.37
N ALA A 283 -15.36 0.20 5.13
CA ALA A 283 -14.23 1.08 5.31
C ALA A 283 -14.29 2.31 4.39
N PHE A 284 -14.88 2.16 3.19
CA PHE A 284 -15.03 3.25 2.21
C PHE A 284 -15.88 4.40 2.78
N GLU A 285 -16.98 4.06 3.45
CA GLU A 285 -17.91 5.04 4.02
C GLU A 285 -17.29 5.78 5.21
N ILE A 286 -16.47 5.10 6.01
CA ILE A 286 -15.71 5.73 7.10
C ILE A 286 -14.76 6.79 6.53
N VAL A 287 -13.98 6.43 5.51
CA VAL A 287 -13.00 7.35 4.90
C VAL A 287 -13.72 8.50 4.19
N ARG A 288 -14.79 8.21 3.44
CA ARG A 288 -15.58 9.22 2.75
C ARG A 288 -16.14 10.27 3.72
N ARG A 289 -16.81 9.84 4.81
CA ARG A 289 -17.41 10.78 5.80
C ARG A 289 -16.36 11.61 6.54
N ARG A 290 -15.17 11.05 6.76
CA ARG A 290 -14.08 11.74 7.45
C ARG A 290 -13.33 12.74 6.57
N LEU A 291 -13.28 12.52 5.25
CA LEU A 291 -12.50 13.37 4.34
C LEU A 291 -13.37 14.37 3.57
N PHE A 292 -14.65 14.07 3.36
CA PHE A 292 -15.58 14.90 2.62
C PHE A 292 -16.78 15.33 3.46
N THR A 293 -17.26 16.54 3.20
CA THR A 293 -18.57 17.01 3.66
C THR A 293 -19.69 16.25 2.91
N ALA A 294 -20.94 16.70 3.06
CA ALA A 294 -22.04 16.17 2.25
C ALA A 294 -21.75 16.31 0.74
N ILE A 295 -22.14 15.28 -0.02
CA ILE A 295 -22.16 15.32 -1.49
C ILE A 295 -23.32 16.21 -1.91
N ASN A 296 -23.01 17.37 -2.50
CA ASN A 296 -23.99 18.41 -2.79
C ASN A 296 -24.91 18.04 -3.97
N ASP A 297 -24.40 17.27 -4.93
CA ASP A 297 -25.12 16.88 -6.15
C ASP A 297 -25.12 15.36 -6.34
N ARG A 298 -26.07 14.69 -5.67
CA ARG A 298 -26.20 13.22 -5.69
C ARG A 298 -26.53 12.67 -7.09
N LEU A 299 -27.30 13.42 -7.89
CA LEU A 299 -27.65 13.01 -9.25
C LEU A 299 -26.43 13.05 -10.16
N ALA A 300 -25.58 14.08 -10.05
CA ALA A 300 -24.34 14.13 -10.79
C ALA A 300 -23.35 13.03 -10.35
N ALA A 301 -23.26 12.75 -9.04
CA ALA A 301 -22.45 11.62 -8.55
C ALA A 301 -22.93 10.29 -9.15
N GLU A 302 -24.24 10.02 -9.13
CA GLU A 302 -24.80 8.81 -9.72
C GLU A 302 -24.55 8.74 -11.24
N ALA A 303 -24.68 9.85 -11.96
CA ALA A 303 -24.39 9.89 -13.39
C ALA A 303 -22.92 9.54 -13.71
N VAL A 304 -21.97 9.99 -12.88
CA VAL A 304 -20.56 9.61 -12.99
C VAL A 304 -20.39 8.11 -12.73
N CYS A 305 -20.92 7.59 -11.61
CA CYS A 305 -20.84 6.15 -11.30
C CYS A 305 -21.46 5.29 -12.41
N ARG A 306 -22.56 5.74 -13.02
CA ARG A 306 -23.22 5.05 -14.12
C ARG A 306 -22.34 5.01 -15.36
N ALA A 307 -21.73 6.13 -15.73
CA ALA A 307 -20.83 6.20 -16.87
C ALA A 307 -19.60 5.28 -16.72
N TYR A 308 -19.10 5.10 -15.49
CA TYR A 308 -18.05 4.12 -15.20
C TYR A 308 -18.54 2.67 -15.32
N ALA A 309 -19.70 2.34 -14.75
CA ALA A 309 -20.28 1.01 -14.90
C ALA A 309 -20.53 0.68 -16.39
N ASP A 310 -21.07 1.62 -17.16
CA ASP A 310 -21.31 1.46 -18.60
C ASP A 310 -20.00 1.24 -19.37
N LEU A 311 -18.92 1.97 -19.02
CA LEU A 311 -17.57 1.76 -19.57
C LEU A 311 -17.08 0.33 -19.31
N TYR A 312 -17.26 -0.19 -18.10
CA TYR A 312 -16.83 -1.53 -17.74
C TYR A 312 -17.64 -2.60 -18.46
N THR A 313 -18.97 -2.44 -18.54
CA THR A 313 -19.84 -3.38 -19.25
C THR A 313 -19.59 -3.39 -20.76
N ALA A 314 -19.35 -2.23 -21.37
CA ALA A 314 -19.06 -2.11 -22.79
C ALA A 314 -17.72 -2.77 -23.20
N HIS A 315 -16.81 -2.96 -22.26
CA HIS A 315 -15.48 -3.52 -22.48
C HIS A 315 -15.19 -4.69 -21.52
N SER A 316 -16.14 -5.59 -21.32
CA SER A 316 -16.08 -6.69 -20.33
C SER A 316 -14.85 -7.61 -20.45
N GLY A 317 -14.25 -7.74 -21.63
CA GLY A 317 -13.01 -8.50 -21.84
C GLY A 317 -11.71 -7.78 -21.45
N GLU A 318 -11.79 -6.51 -21.05
CA GLU A 318 -10.64 -5.65 -20.72
C GLU A 318 -10.58 -5.28 -19.23
N PHE A 319 -11.63 -5.62 -18.47
CA PHE A 319 -11.79 -5.29 -17.05
C PHE A 319 -12.02 -6.55 -16.21
N PRO A 320 -11.72 -6.51 -14.90
CA PRO A 320 -11.96 -7.65 -14.01
C PRO A 320 -13.43 -8.09 -13.98
N ALA A 321 -13.68 -9.39 -13.83
CA ALA A 321 -15.02 -9.96 -13.91
C ALA A 321 -16.00 -9.37 -12.87
N GLU A 322 -15.51 -9.00 -11.68
CA GLU A 322 -16.30 -8.37 -10.63
C GLU A 322 -16.93 -7.04 -11.04
N THR A 323 -16.35 -6.32 -12.03
CA THR A 323 -16.89 -5.05 -12.53
C THR A 323 -18.20 -5.20 -13.30
N GLN A 324 -18.53 -6.43 -13.71
CA GLN A 324 -19.73 -6.76 -14.46
C GLN A 324 -20.95 -7.00 -13.56
N ASP A 325 -20.73 -7.14 -12.26
CA ASP A 325 -21.81 -7.32 -11.28
C ASP A 325 -22.48 -5.99 -10.96
N SER A 326 -23.81 -6.00 -10.87
CA SER A 326 -24.62 -4.92 -10.31
C SER A 326 -24.12 -4.42 -8.95
N HIS A 327 -23.54 -5.31 -8.13
CA HIS A 327 -22.95 -4.96 -6.85
C HIS A 327 -21.77 -3.99 -6.99
N TYR A 328 -20.98 -4.06 -8.06
CA TYR A 328 -19.86 -3.15 -8.28
C TYR A 328 -20.33 -1.71 -8.54
N PHE A 329 -21.47 -1.54 -9.20
CA PHE A 329 -22.09 -0.22 -9.34
C PHE A 329 -22.49 0.36 -7.97
N THR A 330 -23.06 -0.45 -7.08
CA THR A 330 -23.34 -0.03 -5.69
C THR A 330 -22.06 0.37 -4.96
N ARG A 331 -20.97 -0.40 -5.13
CA ARG A 331 -19.65 -0.04 -4.56
C ARG A 331 -19.13 1.29 -5.07
N LEU A 332 -19.28 1.58 -6.37
CA LEU A 332 -18.91 2.88 -6.95
C LEU A 332 -19.69 4.03 -6.30
N GLN A 333 -21.00 3.87 -6.07
CA GLN A 333 -21.83 4.89 -5.44
C GLN A 333 -21.45 5.14 -3.98
N GLN A 334 -21.18 4.07 -3.22
CA GLN A 334 -20.79 4.16 -1.81
C GLN A 334 -19.39 4.77 -1.63
N ALA A 335 -18.45 4.45 -2.52
CA ALA A 335 -17.08 4.93 -2.45
C ALA A 335 -16.90 6.37 -2.99
N TYR A 336 -17.83 6.86 -3.82
CA TYR A 336 -17.75 8.19 -4.45
C TYR A 336 -17.42 9.30 -3.42
N PRO A 337 -16.43 10.19 -3.67
CA PRO A 337 -15.71 10.42 -4.94
C PRO A 337 -14.44 9.57 -5.16
N LEU A 338 -14.21 8.58 -4.31
CA LEU A 338 -13.05 7.68 -4.40
C LEU A 338 -13.44 6.43 -5.20
N HIS A 339 -12.54 5.98 -6.07
CA HIS A 339 -12.75 4.74 -6.81
C HIS A 339 -12.49 3.53 -5.89
N PRO A 340 -13.34 2.47 -5.90
CA PRO A 340 -13.19 1.29 -5.02
C PRO A 340 -11.78 0.67 -5.05
N GLU A 341 -11.18 0.57 -6.23
CA GLU A 341 -9.81 0.07 -6.43
C GLU A 341 -8.75 0.79 -5.57
N VAL A 342 -8.91 2.09 -5.23
CA VAL A 342 -7.95 2.79 -4.34
C VAL A 342 -7.88 2.09 -2.98
N PHE A 343 -9.04 1.75 -2.45
CA PHE A 343 -9.16 1.14 -1.14
C PHE A 343 -8.81 -0.33 -1.17
N ASP A 344 -9.18 -1.05 -2.23
CA ASP A 344 -8.78 -2.45 -2.39
C ASP A 344 -7.24 -2.55 -2.32
N ARG A 345 -6.51 -1.65 -3.01
CA ARG A 345 -5.04 -1.61 -2.89
C ARG A 345 -4.55 -1.24 -1.48
N LEU A 346 -5.13 -0.23 -0.84
CA LEU A 346 -4.69 0.20 0.49
C LEU A 346 -5.01 -0.82 1.60
N TYR A 347 -6.15 -1.51 1.54
CA TYR A 347 -6.57 -2.46 2.57
C TYR A 347 -6.10 -3.89 2.30
N GLU A 348 -5.86 -4.30 1.06
CA GLU A 348 -5.34 -5.64 0.74
C GLU A 348 -3.82 -5.67 0.61
N ASP A 349 -3.20 -4.60 0.10
CA ASP A 349 -1.75 -4.55 -0.14
C ASP A 349 -1.02 -3.84 0.99
N TRP A 350 -1.41 -2.61 1.33
CA TRP A 350 -0.68 -1.80 2.33
C TRP A 350 -0.93 -2.25 3.77
N SER A 351 -2.08 -2.85 4.07
CA SER A 351 -2.41 -3.37 5.40
C SER A 351 -1.51 -4.52 5.87
N SER A 352 -0.73 -5.10 4.95
CA SER A 352 0.26 -6.15 5.22
C SER A 352 1.57 -5.61 5.78
N LEU A 353 1.82 -4.29 5.68
CA LEU A 353 3.02 -3.64 6.19
C LEU A 353 2.91 -3.46 7.71
N ASP A 354 3.92 -3.94 8.45
CA ASP A 354 3.91 -3.97 9.93
C ASP A 354 3.66 -2.59 10.59
N ASN A 355 4.13 -1.51 9.97
CA ASN A 355 4.03 -0.15 10.51
C ASN A 355 2.85 0.65 9.93
N PHE A 356 2.09 0.08 8.99
CA PHE A 356 0.97 0.78 8.37
C PHE A 356 -0.29 0.65 9.23
N GLN A 357 -0.66 1.75 9.90
CA GLN A 357 -1.86 1.83 10.73
C GLN A 357 -3.13 1.80 9.85
N ARG A 358 -3.54 0.64 9.34
CA ARG A 358 -4.65 0.40 8.38
C ARG A 358 -5.62 1.57 8.19
N THR A 359 -6.47 1.90 9.17
CA THR A 359 -7.46 3.00 9.02
C THR A 359 -6.84 4.40 9.08
N ARG A 360 -5.94 4.66 10.04
CA ARG A 360 -5.35 5.99 10.29
C ARG A 360 -4.32 6.39 9.24
N GLY A 361 -3.54 5.43 8.75
CA GLY A 361 -2.59 5.56 7.65
C GLY A 361 -3.31 5.87 6.34
N VAL A 362 -4.41 5.16 6.05
CA VAL A 362 -5.26 5.45 4.87
C VAL A 362 -5.83 6.86 4.94
N LEU A 363 -6.45 7.24 6.06
CA LEU A 363 -7.00 8.60 6.23
C LEU A 363 -5.94 9.67 6.04
N LYS A 364 -4.75 9.47 6.61
CA LYS A 364 -3.62 10.41 6.51
C LYS A 364 -3.10 10.56 5.09
N LEU A 365 -2.86 9.45 4.40
CA LEU A 365 -2.42 9.47 3.01
C LEU A 365 -3.47 10.14 2.13
N MET A 366 -4.73 9.71 2.24
CA MET A 366 -5.81 10.20 1.41
C MET A 366 -6.12 11.68 1.66
N ALA A 367 -6.03 12.18 2.91
CA ALA A 367 -6.17 13.60 3.20
C ALA A 367 -5.13 14.44 2.45
N LYS A 368 -3.84 14.04 2.47
CA LYS A 368 -2.77 14.71 1.73
C LYS A 368 -3.00 14.67 0.22
N VAL A 369 -3.43 13.52 -0.30
CA VAL A 369 -3.75 13.32 -1.72
C VAL A 369 -4.89 14.24 -2.15
N ILE A 370 -6.00 14.24 -1.43
CA ILE A 370 -7.18 15.07 -1.73
C ILE A 370 -6.83 16.55 -1.62
N HIS A 371 -6.11 16.95 -0.57
CA HIS A 371 -5.63 18.33 -0.42
C HIS A 371 -4.83 18.76 -1.65
N ARG A 372 -3.89 17.93 -2.09
CA ARG A 372 -3.04 18.26 -3.23
C ARG A 372 -3.82 18.32 -4.53
N LEU A 373 -4.65 17.31 -4.80
CA LEU A 373 -5.52 17.28 -5.99
C LEU A 373 -6.48 18.46 -6.03
N TRP A 374 -6.97 18.90 -4.86
CA TRP A 374 -7.83 20.07 -4.76
C TRP A 374 -7.08 21.34 -5.18
N LYS A 375 -5.88 21.54 -4.63
CA LYS A 375 -5.03 22.70 -4.89
C LYS A 375 -4.60 22.79 -6.37
N ASP A 376 -4.40 21.64 -7.02
CA ASP A 376 -4.03 21.55 -8.43
C ASP A 376 -5.20 21.72 -9.40
N ASN A 377 -6.41 21.97 -8.88
CA ASN A 377 -7.63 22.02 -9.68
C ASN A 377 -7.85 20.76 -10.53
N ASN A 378 -7.63 19.57 -9.95
CA ASN A 378 -7.85 18.30 -10.64
C ASN A 378 -9.30 18.16 -11.15
N ASN A 379 -9.43 17.82 -12.43
CA ASN A 379 -10.72 17.70 -13.13
C ASN A 379 -11.10 16.24 -13.47
N ASP A 380 -10.52 15.26 -12.76
CA ASP A 380 -10.92 13.86 -12.92
C ASP A 380 -12.37 13.66 -12.42
N LEU A 381 -13.04 12.62 -12.92
CA LEU A 381 -14.40 12.28 -12.50
C LEU A 381 -14.42 11.56 -11.14
N LEU A 382 -13.38 10.78 -10.85
CA LEU A 382 -13.15 10.08 -9.59
C LEU A 382 -11.67 10.19 -9.20
N ILE A 383 -11.40 10.10 -7.91
CA ILE A 383 -10.05 9.91 -7.40
C ILE A 383 -9.71 8.41 -7.52
N GLN A 384 -8.86 8.07 -8.48
CA GLN A 384 -8.45 6.71 -8.82
C GLN A 384 -7.04 6.39 -8.28
N PRO A 385 -6.57 5.13 -8.29
CA PRO A 385 -5.18 4.83 -7.95
C PRO A 385 -4.18 5.64 -8.79
N ALA A 386 -4.53 5.89 -10.06
CA ALA A 386 -3.77 6.73 -10.98
C ALA A 386 -3.71 8.22 -10.60
N SER A 387 -4.58 8.69 -9.70
CA SER A 387 -4.65 10.08 -9.28
C SER A 387 -3.59 10.46 -8.25
N LEU A 388 -2.81 9.50 -7.71
CA LEU A 388 -1.84 9.74 -6.64
C LEU A 388 -0.75 10.77 -7.05
N PRO A 389 -0.71 11.98 -6.47
CA PRO A 389 0.20 13.04 -6.91
C PRO A 389 1.60 12.88 -6.27
N LEU A 390 2.35 11.87 -6.70
CA LEU A 390 3.69 11.55 -6.15
C LEU A 390 4.77 12.58 -6.49
N TYR A 391 4.47 13.53 -7.39
CA TYR A 391 5.31 14.72 -7.61
C TYR A 391 5.32 15.66 -6.40
N ASP A 392 4.27 15.65 -5.57
CA ASP A 392 4.21 16.42 -4.35
C ASP A 392 5.03 15.77 -3.23
N ALA A 393 5.87 16.56 -2.55
CA ALA A 393 6.79 16.04 -1.56
C ALA A 393 6.08 15.45 -0.34
N ASP A 394 4.98 16.04 0.11
CA ASP A 394 4.28 15.56 1.31
C ASP A 394 3.56 14.23 1.06
N VAL A 395 2.99 14.08 -0.15
CA VAL A 395 2.35 12.83 -0.59
C VAL A 395 3.39 11.75 -0.85
N ARG A 396 4.50 12.08 -1.53
CA ARG A 396 5.60 11.15 -1.76
C ARG A 396 6.17 10.64 -0.45
N ASN A 397 6.55 11.55 0.44
CA ASN A 397 7.16 11.22 1.73
C ASN A 397 6.23 10.34 2.58
N GLU A 398 4.93 10.62 2.58
CA GLU A 398 3.94 9.77 3.27
C GLU A 398 3.84 8.38 2.66
N SER A 399 3.84 8.28 1.33
CA SER A 399 3.72 7.02 0.61
C SER A 399 4.95 6.14 0.83
N ILE A 400 6.15 6.71 0.80
CA ILE A 400 7.40 5.93 0.94
C ILE A 400 7.76 5.63 2.40
N TYR A 401 7.21 6.38 3.37
CA TYR A 401 7.53 6.23 4.80
C TYR A 401 7.32 4.80 5.32
N TYR A 402 6.32 4.10 4.80
CA TYR A 402 5.97 2.75 5.21
C TYR A 402 6.72 1.65 4.44
N LEU A 403 7.49 2.02 3.42
CA LEU A 403 8.15 1.10 2.50
C LEU A 403 9.64 0.94 2.85
N ALA A 404 10.28 -0.08 2.27
CA ALA A 404 11.72 -0.29 2.40
C ALA A 404 12.53 0.89 1.82
N GLN A 405 13.79 1.07 2.25
CA GLN A 405 14.63 2.14 1.71
C GLN A 405 14.87 1.98 0.19
N GLY A 406 15.02 3.11 -0.52
CA GLY A 406 15.37 3.14 -1.95
C GLY A 406 14.24 3.50 -2.92
N TRP A 407 13.08 3.95 -2.42
CA TRP A 407 11.96 4.37 -3.28
C TRP A 407 12.10 5.79 -3.86
N ASP A 408 12.88 6.69 -3.26
CA ASP A 408 13.05 8.05 -3.80
C ASP A 408 13.53 8.05 -5.27
N PRO A 409 14.59 7.31 -5.66
CA PRO A 409 15.00 7.23 -7.06
C PRO A 409 13.93 6.63 -7.99
N VAL A 410 13.11 5.69 -7.51
CA VAL A 410 12.04 5.07 -8.30
C VAL A 410 10.97 6.12 -8.63
N VAL A 411 10.52 6.87 -7.62
CA VAL A 411 9.50 7.90 -7.81
C VAL A 411 10.05 9.05 -8.66
N GLU A 412 11.26 9.52 -8.37
CA GLU A 412 11.87 10.68 -9.02
C GLU A 412 12.27 10.42 -10.48
N LYS A 413 12.85 9.25 -10.78
CA LYS A 413 13.36 8.96 -12.14
C LYS A 413 12.35 8.29 -13.05
N ASP A 414 11.46 7.46 -12.51
CA ASP A 414 10.54 6.67 -13.33
C ASP A 414 9.10 7.15 -13.25
N ILE A 415 8.58 7.45 -12.05
CA ILE A 415 7.12 7.60 -11.87
C ILE A 415 6.63 9.02 -12.09
N ASP A 416 7.13 9.99 -11.33
CA ASP A 416 6.44 11.29 -11.17
C ASP A 416 7.35 12.50 -10.95
N GLY A 417 8.68 12.35 -11.02
CA GLY A 417 9.59 13.49 -11.01
C GLY A 417 9.43 14.39 -12.25
N GLU A 418 9.91 15.63 -12.13
CA GLU A 418 9.83 16.66 -13.20
C GLU A 418 10.48 16.20 -14.51
N ARG A 419 11.55 15.39 -14.42
CA ARG A 419 12.25 14.79 -15.56
C ARG A 419 12.16 13.27 -15.58
N ALA A 420 11.11 12.71 -14.96
CA ALA A 420 10.90 11.27 -14.94
C ALA A 420 10.66 10.71 -16.35
N ALA A 421 10.97 9.43 -16.55
CA ALA A 421 10.80 8.74 -17.82
C ALA A 421 9.34 8.78 -18.32
N THR A 422 8.36 8.68 -17.42
CA THR A 422 6.92 8.85 -17.68
C THR A 422 6.57 10.27 -18.11
N THR A 423 7.10 11.29 -17.42
CA THR A 423 6.91 12.71 -17.76
C THR A 423 7.42 13.01 -19.17
N ASP A 424 8.61 12.48 -19.52
CA ASP A 424 9.16 12.62 -20.86
C ASP A 424 8.32 11.87 -21.93
N LEU A 425 7.80 10.67 -21.62
CA LEU A 425 6.90 9.95 -22.53
C LEU A 425 5.59 10.70 -22.79
N ASP A 426 4.95 11.20 -21.74
CA ASP A 426 3.71 11.97 -21.84
C ASP A 426 3.94 13.29 -22.60
N THR A 427 5.10 13.93 -22.43
CA THR A 427 5.44 15.20 -23.09
C THR A 427 5.77 15.01 -24.58
N THR A 428 6.52 13.96 -24.91
CA THR A 428 6.96 13.71 -26.30
C THR A 428 5.89 13.08 -27.19
N ARG A 429 4.85 12.48 -26.59
CA ARG A 429 3.76 11.81 -27.32
C ARG A 429 2.41 12.45 -26.99
N PRO A 430 1.87 13.33 -27.86
CA PRO A 430 0.64 14.08 -27.58
C PRO A 430 -0.57 13.23 -27.16
N ILE A 431 -0.73 12.03 -27.74
CA ILE A 431 -1.82 11.09 -27.41
C ILE A 431 -1.73 10.64 -25.94
N PHE A 432 -0.52 10.41 -25.43
CA PHE A 432 -0.31 10.04 -24.03
C PHE A 432 -0.44 11.26 -23.13
N GLY A 433 0.14 12.39 -23.55
CA GLY A 433 0.09 13.66 -22.83
C GLY A 433 -1.32 14.16 -22.56
N ALA A 434 -2.26 13.98 -23.50
CA ALA A 434 -3.65 14.44 -23.36
C ALA A 434 -4.39 13.82 -22.16
N ILE A 435 -3.99 12.62 -21.73
CA ILE A 435 -4.60 11.92 -20.58
C ILE A 435 -3.56 11.55 -19.51
N HIS A 436 -2.32 12.01 -19.66
CA HIS A 436 -1.16 11.63 -18.83
C HIS A 436 -1.03 10.11 -18.63
N ALA A 437 -1.18 9.36 -19.73
CA ALA A 437 -1.32 7.90 -19.71
C ALA A 437 -0.16 7.21 -18.97
N CYS A 438 1.08 7.62 -19.22
CA CYS A 438 2.27 6.99 -18.64
C CYS A 438 2.36 7.24 -17.13
N ARG A 439 2.16 8.48 -16.66
CA ARG A 439 2.16 8.79 -15.22
C ARG A 439 1.01 8.11 -14.48
N ARG A 440 -0.20 8.10 -15.06
CA ARG A 440 -1.37 7.42 -14.48
C ARG A 440 -1.09 5.92 -14.25
N LEU A 441 -0.56 5.24 -15.27
CA LEU A 441 -0.19 3.82 -15.15
C LEU A 441 0.90 3.60 -14.10
N ALA A 442 1.95 4.42 -14.09
CA ALA A 442 3.05 4.26 -13.14
C ALA A 442 2.58 4.48 -11.68
N ARG A 443 1.71 5.46 -11.42
CA ARG A 443 1.10 5.68 -10.09
C ARG A 443 0.24 4.50 -9.65
N ALA A 444 -0.57 3.95 -10.55
CA ALA A 444 -1.40 2.78 -10.27
C ALA A 444 -0.55 1.53 -9.95
N ILE A 445 0.50 1.28 -10.75
CA ILE A 445 1.45 0.18 -10.50
C ILE A 445 2.15 0.37 -9.16
N PHE A 446 2.59 1.60 -8.83
CA PHE A 446 3.20 1.90 -7.54
C PHE A 446 2.26 1.56 -6.38
N LEU A 447 1.03 2.08 -6.39
CA LEU A 447 0.08 1.87 -5.31
C LEU A 447 -0.20 0.38 -5.06
N GLY A 448 -0.35 -0.43 -6.12
CA GLY A 448 -0.69 -1.85 -5.99
C GLY A 448 0.49 -2.82 -6.03
N SER A 449 1.74 -2.36 -6.00
CA SER A 449 2.90 -3.27 -5.99
C SER A 449 4.03 -2.89 -5.04
N ALA A 450 4.09 -1.63 -4.60
CA ALA A 450 5.14 -1.16 -3.71
C ALA A 450 5.19 -1.89 -2.34
N PRO A 451 4.05 -2.23 -1.69
CA PRO A 451 4.05 -2.98 -0.44
C PRO A 451 4.72 -4.37 -0.53
N ASP A 452 4.66 -5.00 -1.71
CA ASP A 452 5.19 -6.34 -1.96
C ASP A 452 6.68 -6.32 -2.36
N ALA A 453 7.31 -5.14 -2.49
CA ALA A 453 8.68 -5.04 -2.94
C ALA A 453 9.67 -5.57 -1.89
N GLY A 454 10.28 -6.72 -2.19
CA GLY A 454 11.27 -7.39 -1.34
C GLY A 454 10.75 -8.59 -0.57
N ASN A 455 9.42 -8.77 -0.47
CA ASN A 455 8.80 -9.91 0.21
C ASN A 455 8.46 -11.04 -0.77
N VAL A 456 9.49 -11.73 -1.28
CA VAL A 456 9.29 -12.98 -2.03
C VAL A 456 9.04 -14.10 -1.01
N GLY A 457 7.77 -14.46 -0.78
CA GLY A 457 7.41 -15.60 0.09
C GLY A 457 6.19 -15.42 1.01
N GLY A 458 5.50 -14.28 0.97
CA GLY A 458 4.23 -14.10 1.70
C GLY A 458 3.05 -14.85 1.07
N ALA A 459 1.89 -14.84 1.74
CA ALA A 459 0.66 -15.54 1.32
C ALA A 459 0.08 -15.14 -0.06
N LYS A 460 0.64 -14.12 -0.72
CA LYS A 460 0.30 -13.77 -2.10
C LYS A 460 1.14 -14.60 -3.08
N HIS A 461 0.49 -15.49 -3.81
CA HIS A 461 1.14 -16.33 -4.82
C HIS A 461 1.65 -15.57 -6.05
N HIS A 462 1.27 -14.30 -6.27
CA HIS A 462 1.64 -13.54 -7.47
C HIS A 462 1.98 -12.08 -7.19
N ARG A 463 3.16 -11.63 -7.61
CA ARG A 463 3.66 -10.24 -7.48
C ARG A 463 3.13 -9.36 -8.61
N GLY A 464 2.73 -8.12 -8.31
CA GLY A 464 2.35 -7.11 -9.29
C GLY A 464 0.91 -7.19 -9.80
N LEU A 465 0.50 -6.15 -10.55
CA LEU A 465 -0.86 -5.97 -11.06
C LEU A 465 -1.01 -6.49 -12.50
N GLU A 466 -2.16 -7.08 -12.78
CA GLU A 466 -2.57 -7.51 -14.12
C GLU A 466 -3.04 -6.33 -14.98
N GLN A 467 -3.01 -6.48 -16.30
CA GLN A 467 -3.40 -5.42 -17.22
C GLN A 467 -4.83 -4.94 -17.00
N GLU A 468 -5.79 -5.85 -16.75
CA GLU A 468 -7.20 -5.49 -16.54
C GLU A 468 -7.36 -4.60 -15.29
N ARG A 469 -6.60 -4.87 -14.22
CA ARG A 469 -6.57 -4.05 -13.01
C ARG A 469 -5.92 -2.68 -13.25
N LEU A 470 -4.88 -2.61 -14.09
CA LEU A 470 -4.28 -1.33 -14.48
C LEU A 470 -5.25 -0.46 -15.29
N LEU A 471 -6.02 -1.06 -16.19
CA LEU A 471 -7.07 -0.34 -16.92
C LEU A 471 -8.16 0.15 -15.96
N LEU A 472 -8.62 -0.69 -15.03
CA LEU A 472 -9.58 -0.32 -13.98
C LEU A 472 -9.08 0.87 -13.14
N ALA A 473 -7.79 0.87 -12.80
CA ALA A 473 -7.15 1.89 -11.98
C ALA A 473 -6.91 3.24 -12.70
N CYS A 474 -6.96 3.28 -14.03
CA CYS A 474 -6.54 4.45 -14.81
C CYS A 474 -7.63 5.04 -15.69
N ALA A 475 -8.44 4.20 -16.34
CA ALA A 475 -9.36 4.61 -17.39
C ALA A 475 -10.51 5.45 -16.83
N GLN A 476 -10.93 6.46 -17.59
CA GLN A 476 -12.13 7.25 -17.31
C GLN A 476 -13.12 7.17 -18.49
N PRO A 477 -14.43 7.32 -18.23
CA PRO A 477 -15.44 7.45 -19.29
C PRO A 477 -15.04 8.48 -20.36
N GLY A 478 -15.20 8.10 -21.63
CA GLY A 478 -14.83 8.93 -22.78
C GLY A 478 -13.37 8.83 -23.23
N GLN A 479 -12.51 8.11 -22.50
CA GLN A 479 -11.12 7.87 -22.90
C GLN A 479 -10.96 6.55 -23.67
N VAL A 480 -9.99 6.50 -24.58
CA VAL A 480 -9.72 5.32 -25.42
C VAL A 480 -8.76 4.36 -24.70
N LEU A 481 -9.21 3.14 -24.39
CA LEU A 481 -8.41 2.14 -23.66
C LEU A 481 -7.11 1.75 -24.40
N GLY A 482 -7.12 1.77 -25.73
CA GLY A 482 -5.93 1.47 -26.55
C GLY A 482 -4.74 2.37 -26.22
N HIS A 483 -4.97 3.65 -25.87
CA HIS A 483 -3.90 4.56 -25.50
C HIS A 483 -3.19 4.13 -24.22
N TYR A 484 -3.92 3.60 -23.23
CA TYR A 484 -3.33 3.04 -22.02
C TYR A 484 -2.52 1.78 -22.30
N LYS A 485 -2.99 0.90 -23.18
CA LYS A 485 -2.23 -0.30 -23.57
C LYS A 485 -0.92 0.04 -24.30
N ASP A 486 -0.96 1.01 -25.20
CA ASP A 486 0.24 1.48 -25.91
C ASP A 486 1.21 2.20 -24.97
N ALA A 487 0.68 2.99 -24.04
CA ALA A 487 1.48 3.63 -22.98
C ALA A 487 2.10 2.59 -22.04
N LEU A 488 1.38 1.51 -21.71
CA LEU A 488 1.89 0.41 -20.88
C LEU A 488 3.10 -0.27 -21.53
N ARG A 489 3.03 -0.55 -22.84
CA ARG A 489 4.19 -1.07 -23.59
C ARG A 489 5.36 -0.08 -23.56
N ALA A 490 5.08 1.21 -23.78
CA ALA A 490 6.10 2.25 -23.78
C ALA A 490 6.80 2.40 -22.42
N ILE A 491 6.07 2.31 -21.30
CA ILE A 491 6.70 2.39 -19.97
C ILE A 491 7.50 1.13 -19.65
N VAL A 492 7.05 -0.06 -20.05
CA VAL A 492 7.80 -1.32 -19.89
C VAL A 492 9.15 -1.25 -20.61
N ASP A 493 9.18 -0.63 -21.80
CA ASP A 493 10.40 -0.49 -22.57
C ASP A 493 11.36 0.57 -22.00
N LYS A 494 10.84 1.58 -21.30
CA LYS A 494 11.61 2.79 -20.93
C LYS A 494 12.02 2.86 -19.46
N LEU A 495 11.17 2.43 -18.52
CA LEU A 495 11.38 2.63 -17.09
C LEU A 495 12.48 1.69 -16.56
N GLN A 496 13.28 2.20 -15.63
CA GLN A 496 14.42 1.50 -15.05
C GLN A 496 14.05 0.50 -13.95
N TYR A 497 13.03 0.81 -13.15
CA TYR A 497 12.63 0.11 -11.95
C TYR A 497 11.33 -0.71 -12.15
N LEU A 498 10.73 -0.61 -13.34
CA LEU A 498 9.55 -1.38 -13.71
C LEU A 498 9.93 -2.78 -14.18
N ASN A 499 9.29 -3.78 -13.59
CA ASN A 499 9.41 -5.18 -13.99
C ASN A 499 8.10 -5.67 -14.61
N SER A 500 8.20 -6.62 -15.53
CA SER A 500 7.06 -7.30 -16.13
C SER A 500 7.31 -8.78 -16.32
N ALA A 501 6.32 -9.61 -15.96
CA ALA A 501 6.32 -11.06 -16.19
C ALA A 501 4.88 -11.59 -16.16
N ASN A 502 4.54 -12.55 -17.04
CA ASN A 502 3.20 -13.18 -17.09
C ASN A 502 2.05 -12.16 -17.10
N SER A 503 2.15 -11.10 -17.91
CA SER A 503 1.18 -10.00 -17.99
C SER A 503 0.93 -9.26 -16.67
N ARG A 504 1.86 -9.35 -15.72
CA ARG A 504 1.87 -8.59 -14.47
C ARG A 504 3.01 -7.58 -14.44
N TYR A 505 2.75 -6.46 -13.76
CA TYR A 505 3.63 -5.30 -13.71
C TYR A 505 3.85 -4.86 -12.25
N TRP A 506 5.09 -4.61 -11.87
CA TRP A 506 5.42 -4.14 -10.53
C TRP A 506 6.68 -3.28 -10.50
N PHE A 507 6.73 -2.35 -9.53
CA PHE A 507 7.96 -1.64 -9.22
C PHE A 507 8.80 -2.41 -8.18
N ASP A 508 10.10 -2.24 -8.30
CA ASP A 508 11.09 -2.69 -7.31
C ASP A 508 12.07 -1.53 -7.06
N THR A 509 12.68 -1.46 -5.88
CA THR A 509 13.74 -0.48 -5.61
C THR A 509 15.03 -0.80 -6.35
N ARG A 510 15.14 -2.03 -6.89
CA ARG A 510 16.27 -2.47 -7.70
C ARG A 510 15.99 -2.29 -9.20
N PRO A 511 16.94 -1.75 -9.97
CA PRO A 511 16.82 -1.66 -11.42
C PRO A 511 16.57 -3.02 -12.08
N ASN A 512 15.75 -3.02 -13.12
CA ASN A 512 15.51 -4.16 -13.99
C ASN A 512 16.80 -4.50 -14.75
N LEU A 513 17.26 -5.75 -14.63
CA LEU A 513 18.51 -6.23 -15.24
C LEU A 513 18.53 -6.10 -16.77
N ARG A 514 17.39 -6.34 -17.42
CA ARG A 514 17.28 -6.18 -18.87
C ARG A 514 17.48 -4.71 -19.25
N ARG A 515 16.98 -3.79 -18.43
CA ARG A 515 17.12 -2.37 -18.70
C ARG A 515 18.55 -1.88 -18.46
N GLU A 516 19.15 -2.29 -17.36
CA GLU A 516 20.57 -2.07 -17.08
C GLU A 516 21.45 -2.57 -18.24
N MET A 517 21.09 -3.71 -18.83
CA MET A 517 21.78 -4.25 -20.00
C MET A 517 21.64 -3.35 -21.23
N GLU A 518 20.43 -2.89 -21.57
CA GLU A 518 20.22 -1.97 -22.70
C GLU A 518 20.94 -0.63 -22.52
N ASP A 519 20.99 -0.10 -21.31
CA ASP A 519 21.71 1.15 -21.02
C ASP A 519 23.25 0.95 -21.14
N ARG A 520 23.78 -0.23 -20.78
CA ARG A 520 25.19 -0.58 -20.98
C ARG A 520 25.54 -0.84 -22.45
N LYS A 521 24.63 -1.39 -23.26
CA LYS A 521 24.85 -1.59 -24.71
C LYS A 521 25.30 -0.31 -25.41
N ARG A 522 24.77 0.84 -24.99
CA ARG A 522 25.08 2.16 -25.56
C ARG A 522 26.51 2.64 -25.29
N ARG A 523 27.21 2.03 -24.32
CA ARG A 523 28.58 2.42 -23.95
C ARG A 523 29.65 1.77 -24.84
N PHE A 524 29.31 0.70 -25.56
CA PHE A 524 30.27 -0.05 -26.37
C PHE A 524 30.40 0.54 -27.78
N ASN A 525 31.65 0.76 -28.20
CA ASN A 525 32.00 1.26 -29.52
C ASN A 525 32.21 0.10 -30.52
N ASP A 526 31.83 0.31 -31.77
CA ASP A 526 31.99 -0.70 -32.82
C ASP A 526 33.44 -1.11 -33.05
N LYS A 527 34.36 -0.15 -33.17
CA LYS A 527 35.76 -0.41 -33.53
C LYS A 527 36.59 -0.94 -32.36
N GLU A 528 36.31 -0.45 -31.15
CA GLU A 528 37.10 -0.76 -29.95
C GLU A 528 36.61 -2.03 -29.26
N ASP A 529 35.30 -2.28 -29.23
CA ASP A 529 34.73 -3.39 -28.47
C ASP A 529 34.11 -4.47 -29.38
N VAL A 530 33.23 -4.09 -30.30
CA VAL A 530 32.41 -5.05 -31.07
C VAL A 530 33.25 -5.82 -32.08
N PHE A 531 34.08 -5.15 -32.89
CA PHE A 531 34.84 -5.81 -33.94
C PHE A 531 35.91 -6.76 -33.39
N PRO A 532 36.72 -6.39 -32.37
CA PRO A 532 37.64 -7.34 -31.74
C PRO A 532 36.91 -8.57 -31.19
N PHE A 533 35.74 -8.38 -30.58
CA PHE A 533 34.94 -9.50 -30.07
C PHE A 533 34.44 -10.44 -31.18
N VAL A 534 33.96 -9.91 -32.30
CA VAL A 534 33.56 -10.72 -33.47
C VAL A 534 34.76 -11.47 -34.04
N ARG A 535 35.92 -10.80 -34.18
CA ARG A 535 37.16 -11.42 -34.67
C ARG A 535 37.57 -12.60 -33.80
N ASP A 536 37.44 -12.47 -32.48
CA ASP A 536 37.81 -13.51 -31.53
C ASP A 536 36.85 -14.71 -31.55
N LYS A 537 35.63 -14.53 -32.09
CA LYS A 537 34.65 -15.60 -32.29
C LYS A 537 34.77 -16.30 -33.63
N LEU A 538 35.35 -15.65 -34.64
CA LEU A 538 35.65 -16.25 -35.94
C LEU A 538 36.86 -17.18 -35.83
N ARG A 539 36.61 -18.42 -35.38
CA ARG A 539 37.61 -19.49 -35.28
C ARG A 539 37.37 -20.49 -36.41
N PHE A 540 38.39 -20.67 -37.26
CA PHE A 540 38.36 -21.63 -38.35
C PHE A 540 39.19 -22.85 -37.96
N ALA A 541 38.72 -24.04 -38.34
CA ALA A 541 39.52 -25.26 -38.18
C ALA A 541 40.82 -25.16 -39.00
N SER A 542 41.86 -25.85 -38.55
CA SER A 542 43.06 -26.03 -39.35
C SER A 542 42.70 -26.69 -40.69
N GLY A 543 43.23 -26.15 -41.78
CA GLY A 543 42.84 -26.56 -43.13
C GLY A 543 43.88 -26.18 -44.17
N VAL A 544 43.44 -25.95 -45.41
CA VAL A 544 44.31 -25.66 -46.57
C VAL A 544 44.96 -24.26 -46.53
N PHE A 545 44.57 -23.42 -45.58
CA PHE A 545 45.10 -22.06 -45.45
C PHE A 545 46.38 -22.05 -44.61
N GLY A 546 47.45 -21.45 -45.14
CA GLY A 546 48.69 -21.20 -44.39
C GLY A 546 48.51 -20.11 -43.31
N GLY A 547 47.39 -19.39 -43.32
CA GLY A 547 46.99 -18.47 -42.25
C GLY A 547 45.64 -17.80 -42.51
N VAL A 548 44.96 -17.43 -41.42
CA VAL A 548 43.69 -16.68 -41.42
C VAL A 548 43.95 -15.29 -40.83
N HIS A 549 43.62 -14.26 -41.58
CA HIS A 549 43.89 -12.86 -41.24
C HIS A 549 42.56 -12.15 -40.97
N GLY A 550 42.23 -11.98 -39.69
CA GLY A 550 40.97 -11.38 -39.25
C GLY A 550 41.06 -9.87 -39.05
N PHE A 551 40.35 -9.10 -39.88
CA PHE A 551 40.20 -7.64 -39.75
C PHE A 551 41.53 -6.88 -39.75
N THR A 552 42.55 -7.42 -40.42
CA THR A 552 43.90 -6.83 -40.47
C THR A 552 44.05 -5.87 -41.64
N ASN A 553 45.02 -4.96 -41.55
CA ASN A 553 45.38 -4.11 -42.68
C ASN A 553 46.15 -4.89 -43.76
N SER A 554 46.23 -4.32 -44.96
CA SER A 554 46.85 -4.98 -46.12
C SER A 554 48.33 -5.33 -45.90
N GLY A 555 49.07 -4.54 -45.11
CA GLY A 555 50.48 -4.77 -44.79
C GLY A 555 50.74 -6.02 -43.95
N ASP A 556 49.78 -6.37 -43.07
CA ASP A 556 49.87 -7.47 -42.12
C ASP A 556 49.47 -8.83 -42.74
N VAL A 557 49.03 -8.82 -44.01
CA VAL A 557 48.76 -10.04 -44.79
C VAL A 557 50.03 -10.36 -45.60
N PRO A 558 50.76 -11.46 -45.30
CA PRO A 558 51.96 -11.86 -46.02
C PRO A 558 51.72 -12.02 -47.52
N ASP A 559 52.75 -11.75 -48.34
CA ASP A 559 52.73 -11.95 -49.80
C ASP A 559 53.66 -13.12 -50.17
N ASP A 560 53.27 -14.33 -49.75
CA ASP A 560 53.97 -15.59 -50.00
C ASP A 560 53.13 -16.56 -50.85
N TRP A 561 53.63 -17.79 -51.03
CA TRP A 561 52.98 -18.81 -51.87
C TRP A 561 51.87 -19.60 -51.16
N SER A 562 51.70 -19.41 -49.85
CA SER A 562 50.65 -20.10 -49.09
C SER A 562 49.29 -19.45 -49.36
N LEU A 563 48.24 -20.27 -49.45
CA LEU A 563 46.87 -19.77 -49.55
C LEU A 563 46.46 -19.10 -48.23
N ARG A 564 45.92 -17.88 -48.28
CA ARG A 564 45.51 -17.11 -47.10
C ARG A 564 44.01 -16.80 -47.14
N LEU A 565 43.34 -16.90 -46.01
CA LEU A 565 41.95 -16.43 -45.83
C LEU A 565 41.97 -15.07 -45.15
N VAL A 566 41.35 -14.07 -45.77
CA VAL A 566 41.22 -12.71 -45.24
C VAL A 566 39.76 -12.46 -44.86
N LEU A 567 39.51 -12.19 -43.59
CA LEU A 567 38.17 -11.85 -43.09
C LEU A 567 38.04 -10.33 -43.08
N LEU A 568 37.04 -9.81 -43.78
CA LEU A 568 36.72 -8.39 -43.78
C LEU A 568 35.90 -8.04 -42.53
N ALA A 569 36.14 -6.84 -42.00
CA ALA A 569 35.45 -6.35 -40.82
C ALA A 569 33.96 -6.09 -41.07
N PRO A 570 33.11 -6.05 -40.02
CA PRO A 570 31.66 -5.83 -40.13
C PRO A 570 31.26 -4.46 -40.72
N ASP A 571 32.20 -3.55 -40.96
CA ASP A 571 31.98 -2.26 -41.64
C ASP A 571 32.18 -2.33 -43.16
N ALA A 572 32.67 -3.45 -43.69
CA ALA A 572 32.74 -3.76 -45.12
C ALA A 572 31.87 -4.99 -45.48
N PRO A 573 30.54 -4.93 -45.29
CA PRO A 573 29.66 -6.05 -45.59
C PRO A 573 29.48 -6.27 -47.11
N PHE A 574 29.04 -7.48 -47.47
CA PHE A 574 28.75 -7.87 -48.84
C PHE A 574 27.23 -8.05 -49.07
N SER A 575 26.76 -7.68 -50.26
CA SER A 575 25.39 -7.91 -50.73
C SER A 575 25.40 -8.45 -52.15
N ARG A 576 24.46 -9.34 -52.50
CA ARG A 576 24.30 -9.85 -53.88
C ARG A 576 23.54 -8.89 -54.79
N SER A 577 22.75 -7.96 -54.24
CA SER A 577 21.89 -7.05 -55.00
C SER A 577 22.16 -5.59 -54.62
N GLY A 578 22.95 -4.87 -55.43
CA GLY A 578 23.02 -3.41 -55.37
C GLY A 578 24.38 -2.80 -55.00
N GLN A 579 24.40 -1.46 -54.89
CA GLN A 579 25.59 -0.61 -54.75
C GLN A 579 26.47 -0.95 -53.53
N THR A 580 25.92 -1.55 -52.47
CA THR A 580 26.67 -1.96 -51.26
C THR A 580 27.55 -3.19 -51.45
N ALA A 581 27.42 -3.93 -52.55
CA ALA A 581 28.41 -4.92 -52.97
C ALA A 581 29.83 -4.30 -53.10
N THR A 582 29.89 -2.98 -53.34
CA THR A 582 31.15 -2.26 -53.54
C THR A 582 31.98 -2.13 -52.27
N ALA A 583 31.43 -2.11 -51.05
CA ALA A 583 32.22 -1.88 -49.83
C ALA A 583 33.20 -3.04 -49.55
N ALA A 584 32.68 -4.27 -49.50
CA ALA A 584 33.50 -5.47 -49.40
C ALA A 584 34.47 -5.62 -50.58
N LEU A 585 34.01 -5.38 -51.81
CA LEU A 585 34.85 -5.48 -53.01
C LEU A 585 35.95 -4.42 -53.07
N THR A 586 35.68 -3.19 -52.61
CA THR A 586 36.67 -2.11 -52.54
C THR A 586 37.74 -2.46 -51.53
N ARG A 587 37.34 -2.86 -50.32
CA ARG A 587 38.28 -3.25 -49.27
C ARG A 587 39.10 -4.49 -49.66
N ALA A 588 38.46 -5.48 -50.27
CA ALA A 588 39.14 -6.65 -50.81
C ALA A 588 40.11 -6.27 -51.93
N SER A 589 39.72 -5.36 -52.83
CA SER A 589 40.57 -4.90 -53.94
C SER A 589 41.82 -4.15 -53.44
N GLU A 590 41.70 -3.34 -52.39
CA GLU A 590 42.84 -2.68 -51.74
C GLU A 590 43.85 -3.71 -51.22
N ILE A 591 43.38 -4.72 -50.49
CA ILE A 591 44.22 -5.78 -49.92
C ILE A 591 44.79 -6.70 -51.00
N LEU A 592 44.02 -6.95 -52.07
CA LEU A 592 44.42 -7.78 -53.20
C LEU A 592 45.52 -7.11 -54.02
N LYS A 593 45.44 -5.80 -54.24
CA LYS A 593 46.41 -5.05 -55.06
C LYS A 593 47.64 -4.62 -54.28
N ASN A 594 47.52 -4.37 -52.98
CA ASN A 594 48.59 -3.78 -52.17
C ASN A 594 48.91 -4.61 -50.91
N ARG A 595 50.17 -4.57 -50.48
CA ARG A 595 50.66 -4.99 -49.18
C ARG A 595 51.28 -3.76 -48.51
N GLY A 596 50.50 -3.07 -47.68
CA GLY A 596 50.87 -1.73 -47.22
C GLY A 596 51.00 -0.80 -48.42
N ASP A 597 52.15 -0.14 -48.54
CA ASP A 597 52.43 0.79 -49.65
C ASP A 597 53.02 0.11 -50.90
N GLN A 598 53.27 -1.21 -50.85
CA GLN A 598 53.87 -1.95 -51.97
C GLN A 598 52.81 -2.69 -52.80
N PRO A 599 52.97 -2.81 -54.12
CA PRO A 599 52.08 -3.63 -54.94
C PRO A 599 52.26 -5.12 -54.60
N ARG A 600 51.13 -5.83 -54.44
CA ARG A 600 51.08 -7.26 -54.12
C ARG A 600 51.27 -8.10 -55.38
N GLN A 601 52.19 -9.07 -55.32
CA GLN A 601 52.53 -9.89 -56.48
C GLN A 601 51.71 -11.18 -56.58
N LYS A 602 51.40 -11.84 -55.46
CA LYS A 602 50.75 -13.18 -55.44
C LYS A 602 49.26 -13.05 -55.16
N GLN A 603 48.58 -12.25 -55.99
CA GLN A 603 47.17 -11.87 -55.80
C GLN A 603 46.23 -13.09 -55.79
N ASN A 604 46.54 -14.12 -56.57
CA ASN A 604 45.76 -15.37 -56.65
C ASN A 604 45.90 -16.28 -55.42
N ARG A 605 46.58 -15.83 -54.35
CA ARG A 605 46.74 -16.58 -53.09
C ARG A 605 45.84 -16.09 -51.95
N LEU A 606 44.93 -15.15 -52.20
CA LEU A 606 43.98 -14.63 -51.20
C LEU A 606 42.56 -15.11 -51.48
N ILE A 607 41.88 -15.58 -50.45
CA ILE A 607 40.43 -15.78 -50.42
C ILE A 607 39.83 -14.80 -49.41
N PHE A 608 38.75 -14.12 -49.78
CA PHE A 608 38.09 -13.15 -48.92
C PHE A 608 36.76 -13.72 -48.40
N MET A 609 36.45 -13.41 -47.14
CA MET A 609 35.16 -13.66 -46.53
C MET A 609 34.66 -12.36 -45.89
N ALA A 610 33.40 -12.02 -46.14
CA ALA A 610 32.78 -10.80 -45.64
C ALA A 610 31.43 -11.13 -44.99
N ALA A 611 31.00 -10.29 -44.06
CA ALA A 611 29.69 -10.43 -43.44
C ALA A 611 28.57 -10.13 -44.45
N ASP A 612 27.47 -10.87 -44.37
CA ASP A 612 26.23 -10.58 -45.09
C ASP A 612 25.59 -9.28 -44.57
N ILE A 613 25.25 -8.37 -45.48
CA ILE A 613 24.66 -7.06 -45.13
C ILE A 613 23.33 -7.19 -44.37
N ASP A 614 22.55 -8.25 -44.66
CA ASP A 614 21.21 -8.44 -44.10
C ASP A 614 21.25 -8.91 -42.64
N THR A 615 22.41 -9.36 -42.17
CA THR A 615 22.59 -9.89 -40.81
C THR A 615 23.58 -9.07 -39.99
N VAL A 616 24.48 -8.30 -40.60
CA VAL A 616 25.57 -7.60 -39.89
C VAL A 616 25.09 -6.62 -38.82
N SER A 617 23.97 -5.92 -39.04
CA SER A 617 23.39 -5.01 -38.04
C SER A 617 22.91 -5.77 -36.79
N ARG A 618 22.23 -6.90 -37.00
CA ARG A 618 21.77 -7.79 -35.92
C ARG A 618 22.93 -8.44 -35.19
N LEU A 619 24.01 -8.81 -35.91
CA LEU A 619 25.23 -9.32 -35.30
C LEU A 619 25.86 -8.28 -34.36
N LYS A 620 26.01 -7.03 -34.80
CA LYS A 620 26.56 -5.95 -33.97
C LYS A 620 25.73 -5.75 -32.71
N ASP A 621 24.40 -5.71 -32.84
CA ASP A 621 23.51 -5.55 -31.68
C ASP A 621 23.60 -6.74 -30.70
N GLN A 622 23.64 -7.97 -31.22
CA GLN A 622 23.80 -9.17 -30.40
C GLN A 622 25.13 -9.19 -29.64
N VAL A 623 26.22 -8.75 -30.28
CA VAL A 623 27.54 -8.65 -29.62
C VAL A 623 27.50 -7.61 -28.49
N ARG A 624 26.90 -6.43 -28.71
CA ARG A 624 26.73 -5.43 -27.65
C ARG A 624 25.91 -5.99 -26.49
N SER A 625 24.84 -6.74 -26.77
CA SER A 625 24.03 -7.41 -25.74
C SER A 625 24.87 -8.39 -24.91
N VAL A 626 25.73 -9.19 -25.55
CA VAL A 626 26.65 -10.10 -24.85
C VAL A 626 27.66 -9.32 -23.99
N LEU A 627 28.29 -8.28 -24.54
CA LEU A 627 29.25 -7.45 -23.80
C LEU A 627 28.62 -6.77 -22.59
N ALA A 628 27.39 -6.26 -22.75
CA ALA A 628 26.63 -5.65 -21.66
C ALA A 628 26.30 -6.66 -20.56
N TRP A 629 25.80 -7.85 -20.90
CA TRP A 629 25.55 -8.90 -19.92
C TRP A 629 26.84 -9.38 -19.22
N GLN A 630 27.96 -9.46 -19.95
CA GLN A 630 29.26 -9.81 -19.35
C GLN A 630 29.70 -8.76 -18.32
N SER A 631 29.56 -7.48 -18.66
CA SER A 631 29.86 -6.37 -17.76
C SER A 631 28.99 -6.40 -16.49
N ILE A 632 27.69 -6.71 -16.62
CA ILE A 632 26.78 -6.85 -15.46
C ILE A 632 27.25 -7.99 -14.56
N VAL A 633 27.49 -9.18 -15.12
CA VAL A 633 27.92 -10.35 -14.35
C VAL A 633 29.28 -10.11 -13.68
N ALA A 634 30.20 -9.39 -14.34
CA ALA A 634 31.48 -9.00 -13.76
C ALA A 634 31.30 -8.04 -12.57
N ASP A 635 30.51 -6.98 -12.72
CA ASP A 635 30.26 -6.01 -11.64
C ASP A 635 29.56 -6.64 -10.43
N VAL A 636 28.70 -7.63 -10.65
CA VAL A 636 28.07 -8.42 -9.57
C VAL A 636 29.12 -9.23 -8.81
N LYS A 637 30.04 -9.89 -9.53
CA LYS A 637 31.13 -10.67 -8.90
C LYS A 637 32.11 -9.77 -8.14
N GLU A 638 32.35 -8.56 -8.63
CA GLU A 638 33.26 -7.57 -8.03
C GLU A 638 32.60 -6.72 -6.93
N GLY A 639 31.32 -6.95 -6.63
CA GLY A 639 30.58 -6.22 -5.58
C GLY A 639 30.26 -4.76 -5.94
N ARG A 640 30.43 -4.35 -7.21
CA ARG A 640 30.06 -3.01 -7.69
C ARG A 640 28.56 -2.87 -7.96
N LEU A 641 27.89 -3.99 -8.24
CA LEU A 641 26.44 -4.05 -8.45
C LEU A 641 25.82 -5.02 -7.44
N ASN A 642 25.04 -4.50 -6.49
CA ASN A 642 24.35 -5.31 -5.49
C ASN A 642 23.04 -5.88 -6.05
N LEU A 643 23.07 -7.16 -6.42
CA LEU A 643 21.88 -7.96 -6.78
C LEU A 643 21.66 -9.05 -5.74
N ASP A 644 20.43 -9.54 -5.60
CA ASP A 644 20.19 -10.77 -4.84
C ASP A 644 20.65 -12.02 -5.62
N MET A 645 20.66 -13.17 -4.93
CA MET A 645 21.07 -14.44 -5.53
C MET A 645 20.22 -14.86 -6.73
N LEU A 646 18.93 -14.50 -6.78
CA LEU A 646 18.04 -14.87 -7.88
C LEU A 646 18.33 -14.02 -9.12
N GLN A 647 18.47 -12.71 -8.94
CA GLN A 647 18.86 -11.74 -9.97
C GLN A 647 20.27 -12.04 -10.50
N GLY A 648 21.22 -12.40 -9.64
CA GLY A 648 22.56 -12.83 -10.08
C GLY A 648 22.53 -14.10 -10.94
N LYS A 649 21.71 -15.09 -10.56
CA LYS A 649 21.47 -16.29 -11.38
C LYS A 649 20.78 -15.95 -12.70
N GLN A 650 19.81 -15.04 -12.68
CA GLN A 650 19.10 -14.58 -13.88
C GLN A 650 20.05 -13.87 -14.84
N ALA A 651 20.88 -12.94 -14.37
CA ALA A 651 21.89 -12.26 -15.19
C ALA A 651 22.88 -13.25 -15.83
N SER A 652 23.32 -14.24 -15.05
CA SER A 652 24.21 -15.31 -15.57
C SER A 652 23.53 -16.16 -16.64
N LYS A 653 22.27 -16.53 -16.43
CA LYS A 653 21.48 -17.28 -17.42
C LYS A 653 21.25 -16.46 -18.70
N SER A 654 20.88 -15.18 -18.58
CA SER A 654 20.71 -14.30 -19.74
C SER A 654 22.01 -14.09 -20.52
N LEU A 655 23.17 -14.06 -19.83
CA LEU A 655 24.47 -14.06 -20.49
C LEU A 655 24.72 -15.34 -21.30
N GLU A 656 24.40 -16.52 -20.73
CA GLU A 656 24.54 -17.79 -21.43
C GLU A 656 23.63 -17.88 -22.66
N GLU A 657 22.37 -17.48 -22.53
CA GLU A 657 21.42 -17.41 -23.66
C GLU A 657 21.90 -16.46 -24.75
N ALA A 658 22.39 -15.27 -24.38
CA ALA A 658 22.92 -14.30 -25.33
C ALA A 658 24.18 -14.83 -26.06
N ARG A 659 25.05 -15.57 -25.36
CA ARG A 659 26.22 -16.23 -25.96
C ARG A 659 25.80 -17.34 -26.92
N GLY A 660 24.82 -18.17 -26.55
CA GLY A 660 24.30 -19.24 -27.41
C GLY A 660 23.71 -18.70 -28.71
N GLY A 661 22.93 -17.61 -28.63
CA GLY A 661 22.39 -16.93 -29.81
C GLY A 661 23.46 -16.29 -30.71
N LEU A 662 24.56 -15.78 -30.11
CA LEU A 662 25.64 -15.15 -30.85
C LEU A 662 26.38 -16.14 -31.75
N ASP A 663 26.73 -17.32 -31.26
CA ASP A 663 27.51 -18.29 -32.04
C ASP A 663 26.75 -18.70 -33.33
N ARG A 664 25.42 -18.79 -33.25
CA ARG A 664 24.55 -18.98 -34.41
C ARG A 664 24.57 -17.78 -35.35
N MET A 665 24.43 -16.57 -34.82
CA MET A 665 24.41 -15.32 -35.60
C MET A 665 25.74 -15.06 -36.34
N VAL A 666 26.87 -15.41 -35.73
CA VAL A 666 28.20 -15.31 -36.37
C VAL A 666 28.27 -16.21 -37.60
N ARG A 667 27.81 -17.47 -37.48
CA ARG A 667 27.78 -18.42 -38.61
C ARG A 667 26.81 -17.99 -39.71
N GLU A 668 25.64 -17.46 -39.35
CA GLU A 668 24.66 -16.96 -40.32
C GLU A 668 25.18 -15.73 -41.07
N SER A 669 26.02 -14.92 -40.42
CA SER A 669 26.59 -13.69 -41.00
C SER A 669 27.83 -13.92 -41.84
N TYR A 670 28.68 -14.88 -41.47
CA TYR A 670 29.90 -15.24 -42.20
C TYR A 670 29.76 -16.67 -42.75
N LYS A 671 29.08 -16.79 -43.90
CA LYS A 671 28.73 -18.07 -44.54
C LYS A 671 29.35 -18.24 -45.92
#